data_AF-A0A925AZS1-F1
#
_entry.id   AF-A0A925AZS1-F1
#
_cell.length_a   1.000
_cell.length_b   1.000
_cell.length_c   1.000
_cell.angle_alpha   90.00
_cell.angle_beta   90.00
_cell.angle_gamma   90.00
#
_symmetry.space_group_name_H-M   'P 1'
#
loop_
_entity.id
_entity.type
_entity.pdbx_description
1 polymer ?
#
loop_
_entity_poly.entity_id
_entity_poly.type
_entity_poly.pdbx_seq_one_letter_code
_entity_poly.pdbx_strand_id
1 'polypeptide(L)'
;MIVAVAVLATVSSAPAVPQFVVDERVGNPAALTAIAEEQWTAMAELTARVIGAPIPHAPITVHIVPGRELRSSEAGTSRYGRIELRTGASEITTALRHELGHQYLWATCPAALDDRLFHEAFALIVSGELTRWDEADVTTPQAVRVLAEASSLDVPKSRAAIARLIRESLTDSIEIPRTMALRLATCSSNTLWRPLQVNELAPAERAYSDAFVVVNRHSGELVTFDGAVDTAMPFGSVLKPFIVAGAAGAPTLKPVHGDVNWECGDALPSQLTAAQALARSCNGYFLTWGRTTPAAAKFGAYGAMLTALGLPRLPNAMSEAIGITPTLALTPRAVAEAYRALALSSPTTIAALADTARFGTLAGLGLGVEHVVLSARGASDTNGASNVHMARAFKTGTVRNPQSRPLVGWLVQVTPDHVAVSTFAGRQPRDFAVQAAQRLTAIGRRAQERRVGVQVFGLVGASQVTVECRGVAMRGADVVQTQAPVPLSSVLEDSEFICLGAPWLARVGGSAPGSSTVAGAARRSSSFGAENTRDYAGTFARAELPASNASDDTTASPRALRARRGSEVIFTTSLGAYAAGVAHQEGGMLHGATREALVRVIAHNAYEPRHAHRPICDTTHCQVFKGTMHLGDDDARSLTRSIPYRGWLPFALGGDAPWEKAVDVQEITRVLGSNAAQLRLGPDYVTFIRTTDDTADESVRVRCEVIRNALHLLSCPTSVAPGPNTWMFRGKGAGHALGLNLIRAQLSAQSADSLLQSAFGPAPRL
;
A
#
# COMPACT_ATOMS: atom_id res chain seq x y z
N MET A 1 52.29 25.83 67.21
CA MET A 1 51.30 26.64 66.47
C MET A 1 50.72 25.78 65.37
N ILE A 2 49.53 25.24 65.60
CA ILE A 2 48.77 24.45 64.62
C ILE A 2 47.76 25.42 63.99
N VAL A 3 47.88 25.66 62.69
CA VAL A 3 46.95 26.47 61.92
C VAL A 3 45.78 25.57 61.51
N ALA A 4 44.61 25.83 62.07
CA ALA A 4 43.37 25.17 61.70
C ALA A 4 42.90 25.67 60.33
N VAL A 5 42.88 24.77 59.35
CA VAL A 5 42.21 24.97 58.07
C VAL A 5 40.71 24.81 58.32
N ALA A 6 39.98 25.92 58.23
CA ALA A 6 38.52 25.90 58.24
C ALA A 6 38.01 25.32 56.91
N VAL A 7 37.53 24.09 56.96
CA VAL A 7 36.74 23.48 55.89
C VAL A 7 35.39 24.21 55.87
N LEU A 8 35.19 25.09 54.87
CA LEU A 8 33.87 25.57 54.49
C LEU A 8 33.08 24.37 53.93
N ALA A 9 32.29 23.74 54.80
CA ALA A 9 31.26 22.81 54.38
C ALA A 9 30.26 23.59 53.51
N THR A 10 30.29 23.36 52.20
CA THR A 10 29.18 23.71 51.31
C THR A 10 28.00 22.85 51.73
N VAL A 11 27.14 23.42 52.58
CA VAL A 11 25.84 22.84 52.91
C VAL A 11 25.08 22.76 51.59
N SER A 12 24.95 21.55 51.06
CA SER A 12 24.04 21.25 49.97
C SER A 12 22.62 21.41 50.53
N SER A 13 22.10 22.63 50.49
CA SER A 13 20.73 22.92 50.92
C SER A 13 19.80 22.31 49.88
N ALA A 14 19.17 21.18 50.23
CA ALA A 14 18.01 20.71 49.48
C ALA A 14 16.99 21.86 49.36
N PRO A 15 16.32 22.03 48.20
CA PRO A 15 15.30 23.06 48.03
C PRO A 15 14.24 22.91 49.13
N ALA A 16 13.99 23.97 49.89
CA ALA A 16 13.06 23.93 51.02
C ALA A 16 11.62 23.71 50.51
N VAL A 17 10.94 22.67 50.99
CA VAL A 17 9.51 22.49 50.71
C VAL A 17 8.74 23.59 51.45
N PRO A 18 7.81 24.31 50.79
CA PRO A 18 6.97 25.32 51.42
C PRO A 18 6.16 24.79 52.60
N GLN A 19 5.81 25.69 53.51
CA GLN A 19 4.76 25.40 54.48
C GLN A 19 3.40 25.59 53.81
N PHE A 20 2.60 24.53 53.70
CA PHE A 20 1.24 24.60 53.18
C PHE A 20 0.21 24.76 54.32
N VAL A 21 -0.63 25.78 54.22
CA VAL A 21 -1.72 26.04 55.18
C VAL A 21 -3.05 25.89 54.46
N VAL A 22 -3.79 24.81 54.73
CA VAL A 22 -5.02 24.47 54.03
C VAL A 22 -6.25 24.79 54.88
N ASP A 23 -7.19 25.55 54.31
CA ASP A 23 -8.49 25.82 54.90
C ASP A 23 -9.40 24.60 54.77
N GLU A 24 -9.98 24.13 55.88
CA GLU A 24 -10.85 22.94 55.96
C GLU A 24 -12.06 23.00 55.02
N ARG A 25 -12.48 24.21 54.62
CA ARG A 25 -13.63 24.40 53.72
C ARG A 25 -13.31 24.02 52.27
N VAL A 26 -12.03 23.90 51.90
CA VAL A 26 -11.60 23.49 50.56
C VAL A 26 -11.75 21.97 50.36
N GLY A 27 -11.46 21.20 51.40
CA GLY A 27 -11.42 19.74 51.39
C GLY A 27 -10.65 19.21 52.60
N ASN A 28 -10.20 17.96 52.53
CA ASN A 28 -9.39 17.35 53.59
C ASN A 28 -7.99 18.00 53.65
N PRO A 29 -7.64 18.75 54.73
CA PRO A 29 -6.36 19.46 54.82
C PRO A 29 -5.14 18.55 54.69
N ALA A 30 -5.15 17.40 55.37
CA ALA A 30 -4.02 16.48 55.37
C ALA A 30 -3.76 15.90 53.97
N ALA A 31 -4.83 15.57 53.24
CA ALA A 31 -4.71 15.05 51.88
C ALA A 31 -4.20 16.10 50.89
N LEU A 32 -4.71 17.33 50.97
CA LEU A 32 -4.28 18.43 50.08
C LEU A 32 -2.85 18.90 50.38
N THR A 33 -2.44 18.90 51.65
CA THR A 33 -1.04 19.14 52.03
C THR A 33 -0.12 18.07 51.47
N ALA A 34 -0.46 16.79 51.62
CA ALA A 34 0.35 15.69 51.07
C ALA A 34 0.52 15.78 49.55
N ILE A 35 -0.56 16.08 48.81
CA ILE A 35 -0.52 16.32 47.36
C ILE A 35 0.39 17.51 47.03
N ALA A 36 0.34 18.59 47.82
CA ALA A 36 1.13 19.78 47.58
C ALA A 36 2.63 19.55 47.81
N GLU A 37 2.99 18.85 48.88
CA GLU A 37 4.37 18.47 49.19
C GLU A 37 4.95 17.51 48.17
N GLU A 38 4.19 16.48 47.77
CA GLU A 38 4.56 15.53 46.72
C GLU A 38 4.81 16.26 45.40
N GLN A 39 3.86 17.10 44.98
CA GLN A 39 3.96 17.85 43.73
C GLN A 39 5.14 18.82 43.74
N TRP A 40 5.37 19.53 44.84
CA TRP A 40 6.52 20.44 44.97
C TRP A 40 7.85 19.70 44.82
N THR A 41 7.96 18.54 45.47
CA THR A 41 9.13 17.68 45.38
C THR A 41 9.33 17.18 43.95
N ALA A 42 8.28 16.70 43.28
CA ALA A 42 8.34 16.25 41.90
C ALA A 42 8.79 17.37 40.93
N MET A 43 8.31 18.60 41.11
CA MET A 43 8.75 19.76 40.32
C MET A 43 10.21 20.13 40.58
N ALA A 44 10.65 20.09 41.84
CA ALA A 44 12.04 20.34 42.20
C ALA A 44 12.99 19.29 41.61
N GLU A 45 12.60 18.01 41.61
CA GLU A 45 13.37 16.94 40.99
C GLU A 45 13.38 17.05 39.46
N LEU A 46 12.23 17.32 38.83
CA LEU A 46 12.11 17.50 37.40
C LEU A 46 13.03 18.64 36.90
N THR A 47 12.93 19.81 37.54
CA THR A 47 13.78 20.96 37.18
C THR A 47 15.25 20.66 37.42
N ALA A 48 15.61 20.03 38.55
CA ALA A 48 16.99 19.65 38.84
C ALA A 48 17.55 18.67 37.82
N ARG A 49 16.77 17.69 37.35
CA ARG A 49 17.18 16.78 36.27
C ARG A 49 17.41 17.53 34.96
N VAL A 50 16.52 18.46 34.63
CA VAL A 50 16.55 19.19 33.35
C VAL A 50 17.70 20.21 33.30
N ILE A 51 17.99 20.91 34.41
CA ILE A 51 19.03 21.96 34.45
C ILE A 51 20.37 21.46 35.02
N GLY A 52 20.40 20.27 35.61
CA GLY A 52 21.59 19.64 36.19
C GLY A 52 21.90 20.02 37.65
N ALA A 53 21.06 20.82 38.31
CA ALA A 53 21.21 21.23 39.72
C ALA A 53 19.88 21.74 40.30
N PRO A 54 19.64 21.68 41.62
CA PRO A 54 18.45 22.28 42.22
C PRO A 54 18.48 23.82 42.15
N ILE A 55 17.32 24.46 42.01
CA ILE A 55 17.18 25.92 42.06
C ILE A 55 16.96 26.38 43.52
N PRO A 56 17.88 27.16 44.11
CA PRO A 56 17.69 27.67 45.47
C PRO A 56 16.59 28.73 45.51
N HIS A 57 15.80 28.72 46.58
CA HIS A 57 14.77 29.72 46.85
C HIS A 57 14.56 29.90 48.36
N ALA A 58 14.01 31.04 48.76
CA ALA A 58 13.66 31.28 50.16
C ALA A 58 12.44 30.45 50.57
N PRO A 59 12.35 30.02 51.85
CA PRO A 59 11.13 29.38 52.36
C PRO A 59 9.92 30.28 52.16
N ILE A 60 8.82 29.71 51.64
CA ILE A 60 7.55 30.40 51.48
C ILE A 60 6.43 29.65 52.21
N THR A 61 5.39 30.38 52.59
CA THR A 61 4.13 29.81 53.09
C THR A 61 3.09 29.96 52.00
N VAL A 62 2.40 28.88 51.65
CA VAL A 62 1.32 28.88 50.65
C VAL A 62 0.00 28.56 51.33
N HIS A 63 -0.94 29.51 51.28
CA HIS A 63 -2.28 29.36 51.82
C HIS A 63 -3.23 28.80 50.75
N ILE A 64 -3.82 27.63 50.99
CA ILE A 64 -4.82 27.01 50.11
C ILE A 64 -6.21 27.27 50.70
N VAL A 65 -7.02 28.07 50.01
CA VAL A 65 -8.28 28.62 50.54
C VAL A 65 -9.45 28.47 49.55
N PRO A 66 -10.71 28.64 50.00
CA PRO A 66 -11.87 28.54 49.11
C PRO A 66 -11.97 29.72 48.15
N GLY A 67 -12.02 29.43 46.85
CA GLY A 67 -12.25 30.42 45.80
C GLY A 67 -13.75 30.72 45.64
N ARG A 68 -14.24 31.77 46.30
CA ARG A 68 -15.66 32.14 46.32
C ARG A 68 -16.14 32.88 45.07
N GLU A 69 -15.20 33.47 44.34
CA GLU A 69 -15.47 34.31 43.16
C GLU A 69 -15.04 33.64 41.84
N LEU A 70 -14.61 32.37 41.89
CA LEU A 70 -14.21 31.61 40.72
C LEU A 70 -15.41 31.33 39.82
N ARG A 71 -15.25 31.55 38.52
CA ARG A 71 -16.26 31.25 37.52
C ARG A 71 -16.49 29.74 37.43
N SER A 72 -17.62 29.32 36.85
CA SER A 72 -17.91 27.90 36.65
C SER A 72 -16.88 27.17 35.78
N SER A 73 -16.15 27.91 34.93
CA SER A 73 -15.06 27.44 34.09
C SER A 73 -13.68 27.40 34.78
N GLU A 74 -13.56 27.95 36.00
CA GLU A 74 -12.30 28.06 36.74
C GLU A 74 -12.31 27.06 37.91
N ALA A 75 -11.31 26.20 37.96
CA ALA A 75 -11.16 25.21 39.03
C ALA A 75 -10.25 25.70 40.17
N GLY A 76 -9.35 26.63 39.85
CA GLY A 76 -8.48 27.31 40.79
C GLY A 76 -7.92 28.60 40.20
N THR A 77 -7.29 29.40 41.04
CA THR A 77 -6.45 30.54 40.66
C THR A 77 -5.37 30.75 41.72
N SER A 78 -4.29 31.42 41.38
CA SER A 78 -3.19 31.66 42.30
C SER A 78 -2.68 33.09 42.25
N ARG A 79 -2.16 33.52 43.41
CA ARG A 79 -1.29 34.69 43.57
C ARG A 79 -0.14 34.29 44.50
N TYR A 80 0.97 35.01 44.49
CA TYR A 80 2.14 34.63 45.30
C TYR A 80 1.77 34.33 46.76
N GLY A 81 2.07 33.12 47.23
CA GLY A 81 1.76 32.65 48.59
C GLY A 81 0.31 32.24 48.85
N ARG A 82 -0.57 32.21 47.83
CA ARG A 82 -1.98 31.85 48.00
C ARG A 82 -2.59 31.18 46.77
N ILE A 83 -3.26 30.06 46.99
CA ILE A 83 -4.04 29.31 46.01
C ILE A 83 -5.50 29.33 46.43
N GLU A 84 -6.39 29.74 45.52
CA GLU A 84 -7.83 29.67 45.74
C GLU A 84 -8.40 28.54 44.87
N LEU A 85 -9.06 27.56 45.50
CA LEU A 85 -9.65 26.41 44.81
C LEU A 85 -11.17 26.41 44.92
N ARG A 86 -11.85 25.99 43.85
CA ARG A 86 -13.30 25.86 43.87
C ARG A 86 -13.71 24.64 44.69
N THR A 87 -14.51 24.86 45.72
CA THR A 87 -15.04 23.81 46.61
C THR A 87 -15.95 22.85 45.84
N GLY A 88 -15.73 21.54 45.98
CA GLY A 88 -16.58 20.51 45.34
C GLY A 88 -16.31 20.29 43.85
N ALA A 89 -15.25 20.87 43.28
CA ALA A 89 -14.84 20.56 41.91
C ALA A 89 -14.35 19.11 41.79
N SER A 90 -14.81 18.37 40.77
CA SER A 90 -14.42 16.99 40.51
C SER A 90 -12.93 16.80 40.19
N GLU A 91 -12.21 17.89 39.88
CA GLU A 91 -10.80 17.89 39.48
C GLU A 91 -9.92 18.76 40.39
N ILE A 92 -10.28 18.87 41.68
CA ILE A 92 -9.56 19.72 42.63
C ILE A 92 -8.06 19.40 42.72
N THR A 93 -7.67 18.13 42.56
CA THR A 93 -6.27 17.69 42.56
C THR A 93 -5.48 18.24 41.38
N THR A 94 -6.01 18.13 40.15
CA THR A 94 -5.35 18.67 38.96
C THR A 94 -5.24 20.19 39.03
N ALA A 95 -6.30 20.85 39.49
CA ALA A 95 -6.30 22.29 39.71
C ALA A 95 -5.23 22.70 40.75
N LEU A 96 -5.16 22.01 41.88
CA LEU A 96 -4.11 22.25 42.88
C LEU A 96 -2.70 22.10 42.29
N ARG A 97 -2.44 21.01 41.55
CA ARG A 97 -1.13 20.78 40.93
C ARG A 97 -0.78 21.86 39.89
N HIS A 98 -1.76 22.34 39.12
CA HIS A 98 -1.57 23.45 38.17
C HIS A 98 -1.19 24.74 38.90
N GLU A 99 -1.96 25.13 39.91
CA GLU A 99 -1.69 26.33 40.69
C GLU A 99 -0.38 26.25 41.48
N LEU A 100 0.04 25.06 41.91
CA LEU A 100 1.36 24.84 42.51
C LEU A 100 2.50 25.05 41.51
N GLY A 101 2.30 24.77 40.22
CA GLY A 101 3.26 25.10 39.17
C GLY A 101 3.57 26.60 39.13
N HIS A 102 2.54 27.44 39.28
CA HIS A 102 2.70 28.89 39.38
C HIS A 102 3.46 29.32 40.64
N GLN A 103 3.09 28.78 41.81
CA GLN A 103 3.80 29.05 43.08
C GLN A 103 5.28 28.66 43.00
N TYR A 104 5.55 27.51 42.39
CA TYR A 104 6.90 27.00 42.22
C TYR A 104 7.75 27.95 41.38
N LEU A 105 7.24 28.42 40.25
CA LEU A 105 7.95 29.37 39.40
C LEU A 105 8.13 30.74 40.06
N TRP A 106 7.15 31.24 40.83
CA TRP A 106 7.35 32.49 41.56
C TRP A 106 8.44 32.39 42.64
N ALA A 107 8.55 31.23 43.29
CA ALA A 107 9.59 31.00 44.30
C ALA A 107 10.98 30.83 43.68
N THR A 108 11.07 30.03 42.61
CA THR A 108 12.34 29.56 42.05
C THR A 108 12.84 30.39 40.87
N CYS A 109 11.96 31.11 40.18
CA CYS A 109 12.32 31.93 39.04
C CYS A 109 11.61 33.29 39.05
N PRO A 110 11.96 34.20 39.99
CA PRO A 110 11.37 35.55 40.03
C PRO A 110 11.53 36.33 38.72
N ALA A 111 12.56 36.04 37.91
CA ALA A 111 12.76 36.69 36.62
C ALA A 111 11.65 36.38 35.60
N ALA A 112 10.88 35.29 35.80
CA ALA A 112 9.78 34.86 34.94
C ALA A 112 8.40 35.41 35.36
N LEU A 113 8.33 36.26 36.40
CA LEU A 113 7.06 36.72 37.01
C LEU A 113 6.00 37.20 36.01
N ASP A 114 6.42 37.95 34.98
CA ASP A 114 5.52 38.51 33.96
C ASP A 114 5.35 37.61 32.72
N ASP A 115 6.06 36.48 32.66
CA ASP A 115 6.02 35.53 31.53
C ASP A 115 4.87 34.54 31.68
N ARG A 116 3.66 35.05 31.45
CA ARG A 116 2.42 34.26 31.57
C ARG A 116 2.42 33.00 30.72
N LEU A 117 3.00 33.05 29.51
CA LEU A 117 3.03 31.88 28.63
C LEU A 117 3.93 30.78 29.19
N PHE A 118 5.08 31.15 29.74
CA PHE A 118 5.98 30.21 30.40
C PHE A 118 5.34 29.59 31.65
N HIS A 119 4.67 30.42 32.45
CA HIS A 119 3.91 29.99 33.63
C HIS A 119 2.82 28.96 33.29
N GLU A 120 1.92 29.28 32.35
CA GLU A 120 0.85 28.36 31.95
C GLU A 120 1.39 27.09 31.29
N ALA A 121 2.43 27.20 30.46
CA ALA A 121 3.05 26.04 29.83
C ALA A 121 3.68 25.10 30.87
N PHE A 122 4.38 25.64 31.87
CA PHE A 122 4.99 24.84 32.92
C PHE A 122 3.92 24.18 33.80
N ALA A 123 2.92 24.95 34.22
CA ALA A 123 1.80 24.45 35.02
C ALA A 123 1.05 23.29 34.32
N LEU A 124 0.82 23.37 33.00
CA LEU A 124 0.24 22.28 32.22
C LEU A 124 1.11 21.01 32.23
N ILE A 125 2.43 21.16 32.06
CA ILE A 125 3.37 20.03 32.05
C ILE A 125 3.34 19.28 33.37
N VAL A 126 3.38 20.00 34.49
CA VAL A 126 3.54 19.40 35.82
C VAL A 126 2.22 18.94 36.45
N SER A 127 1.08 19.48 36.03
CA SER A 127 -0.22 19.20 36.67
C SER A 127 -0.87 17.89 36.27
N GLY A 128 -0.43 17.28 35.16
CA GLY A 128 -1.13 16.17 34.50
C GLY A 128 -2.30 16.61 33.63
N GLU A 129 -2.60 17.92 33.57
CA GLU A 129 -3.68 18.50 32.78
C GLU A 129 -3.49 18.28 31.27
N LEU A 130 -2.25 18.08 30.80
CA LEU A 130 -1.99 17.76 29.39
C LEU A 130 -2.95 16.68 28.89
N THR A 131 -3.14 15.58 29.65
CA THR A 131 -3.97 14.42 29.25
C THR A 131 -5.44 14.76 28.99
N ARG A 132 -5.96 15.83 29.62
CA ARG A 132 -7.31 16.33 29.39
C ARG A 132 -7.50 16.90 27.99
N TRP A 133 -6.41 17.35 27.37
CA TRP A 133 -6.41 18.00 26.06
C TRP A 133 -6.01 17.04 24.92
N ASP A 134 -5.93 15.73 25.15
CA ASP A 134 -5.69 14.71 24.10
C ASP A 134 -6.67 14.84 22.93
N GLU A 135 -7.92 15.18 23.24
CA GLU A 135 -9.01 15.28 22.28
C GLU A 135 -9.23 16.70 21.74
N ALA A 136 -8.34 17.65 22.07
CA ALA A 136 -8.45 19.00 21.56
C ALA A 136 -8.18 19.03 20.05
N ASP A 137 -9.21 19.34 19.28
CA ASP A 137 -9.20 19.39 17.81
C ASP A 137 -8.53 20.64 17.25
N VAL A 138 -7.31 20.93 17.70
CA VAL A 138 -6.54 22.13 17.34
C VAL A 138 -5.25 21.72 16.63
N THR A 139 -5.08 22.15 15.39
CA THR A 139 -3.82 22.03 14.63
C THR A 139 -2.76 22.99 15.18
N THR A 140 -1.48 22.72 14.95
CA THR A 140 -0.38 23.58 15.40
C THR A 140 -0.47 25.02 14.88
N PRO A 141 -0.77 25.29 13.60
CA PRO A 141 -1.01 26.66 13.13
C PRO A 141 -2.21 27.33 13.80
N GLN A 142 -3.30 26.58 14.05
CA GLN A 142 -4.46 27.11 14.78
C GLN A 142 -4.09 27.43 16.23
N ALA A 143 -3.32 26.57 16.90
CA ALA A 143 -2.87 26.80 18.27
C ALA A 143 -2.05 28.09 18.37
N VAL A 144 -1.10 28.30 17.45
CA VAL A 144 -0.34 29.57 17.39
C VAL A 144 -1.25 30.77 17.21
N ARG A 145 -2.22 30.71 16.29
CA ARG A 145 -3.16 31.81 16.05
C ARG A 145 -4.04 32.08 17.27
N VAL A 146 -4.58 31.04 17.89
CA VAL A 146 -5.40 31.14 19.12
C VAL A 146 -4.63 31.86 20.20
N LEU A 147 -3.35 31.52 20.41
CA LEU A 147 -2.52 32.13 21.44
C LEU A 147 -2.09 33.56 21.08
N ALA A 148 -1.89 33.86 19.80
CA ALA A 148 -1.59 35.21 19.33
C ALA A 148 -2.78 36.18 19.51
N GLU A 149 -4.01 35.68 19.40
CA GLU A 149 -5.25 36.46 19.53
C GLU A 149 -5.83 36.41 20.95
N ALA A 150 -5.26 35.61 21.86
CA ALA A 150 -5.81 35.38 23.19
C ALA A 150 -5.64 36.60 24.10
N SER A 151 -6.76 37.10 24.64
CA SER A 151 -6.75 38.09 25.73
C SER A 151 -6.42 37.46 27.10
N SER A 152 -6.52 36.14 27.22
CA SER A 152 -6.15 35.36 28.41
C SER A 152 -5.63 33.98 28.02
N LEU A 153 -4.59 33.51 28.71
CA LEU A 153 -4.02 32.17 28.53
C LEU A 153 -4.70 31.12 29.44
N ASP A 154 -5.47 31.59 30.42
CA ASP A 154 -6.11 30.77 31.45
C ASP A 154 -7.53 30.29 31.07
N VAL A 155 -7.85 30.32 29.78
CA VAL A 155 -9.15 29.84 29.28
C VAL A 155 -9.00 28.50 28.57
N PRO A 156 -10.03 27.63 28.57
CA PRO A 156 -9.97 26.29 27.98
C PRO A 156 -9.37 26.26 26.57
N LYS A 157 -9.74 27.23 25.72
CA LYS A 157 -9.26 27.33 24.34
C LYS A 157 -7.74 27.60 24.25
N SER A 158 -7.23 28.47 25.13
CA SER A 158 -5.80 28.82 25.19
C SER A 158 -5.01 27.67 25.82
N ARG A 159 -5.51 27.07 26.90
CA ARG A 159 -4.88 25.90 27.53
C ARG A 159 -4.78 24.71 26.57
N ALA A 160 -5.84 24.44 25.80
CA ALA A 160 -5.82 23.45 24.71
C ALA A 160 -4.74 23.76 23.65
N ALA A 161 -4.61 25.03 23.26
CA ALA A 161 -3.59 25.46 22.30
C ALA A 161 -2.16 25.35 22.84
N ILE A 162 -1.92 25.67 24.12
CA ILE A 162 -0.61 25.48 24.77
C ILE A 162 -0.27 24.00 24.87
N ALA A 163 -1.22 23.19 25.38
CA ALA A 163 -1.06 21.74 25.48
C ALA A 163 -0.73 21.10 24.13
N ARG A 164 -1.35 21.60 23.05
CA ARG A 164 -1.05 21.19 21.68
C ARG A 164 0.41 21.44 21.30
N LEU A 165 0.93 22.67 21.52
CA LEU A 165 2.30 23.01 21.17
C LEU A 165 3.32 22.22 21.99
N ILE A 166 3.07 22.07 23.30
CA ILE A 166 3.92 21.30 24.21
C ILE A 166 4.04 19.86 23.72
N ARG A 167 2.92 19.18 23.48
CA ARG A 167 2.92 17.76 23.07
C ARG A 167 3.73 17.46 21.83
N GLU A 168 3.65 18.32 20.82
CA GLU A 168 4.43 18.11 19.60
C GLU A 168 5.93 18.34 19.79
N SER A 169 6.29 19.15 20.79
CA SER A 169 7.67 19.41 21.18
C SER A 169 8.24 18.35 22.14
N LEU A 170 7.38 17.56 22.79
CA LEU A 170 7.78 16.44 23.64
C LEU A 170 8.08 15.20 22.77
N THR A 171 9.06 14.42 23.20
CA THR A 171 9.38 13.08 22.67
C THR A 171 9.46 12.11 23.84
N ASP A 172 9.49 10.80 23.60
CA ASP A 172 9.51 9.78 24.66
C ASP A 172 10.66 9.94 25.68
N SER A 173 11.73 10.66 25.31
CA SER A 173 12.89 10.97 26.15
C SER A 173 12.94 12.39 26.74
N ILE A 174 11.95 13.24 26.44
CA ILE A 174 11.96 14.67 26.81
C ILE A 174 10.75 14.96 27.71
N GLU A 175 11.00 15.32 28.98
CA GLU A 175 9.95 15.64 29.97
C GLU A 175 9.45 17.10 29.86
N ILE A 176 10.30 18.01 29.35
CA ILE A 176 10.00 19.45 29.17
C ILE A 176 10.54 19.90 27.80
N PRO A 177 9.80 20.72 27.01
CA PRO A 177 10.33 21.26 25.75
C PRO A 177 11.70 21.92 25.93
N ARG A 178 12.65 21.64 25.03
CA ARG A 178 14.05 22.12 25.12
C ARG A 178 14.14 23.63 25.36
N THR A 179 13.30 24.42 24.71
CA THR A 179 13.27 25.88 24.89
C THR A 179 12.91 26.29 26.33
N MET A 180 11.99 25.57 26.97
CA MET A 180 11.62 25.81 28.36
C MET A 180 12.72 25.34 29.31
N ALA A 181 13.34 24.19 29.05
CA ALA A 181 14.49 23.69 29.79
C ALA A 181 15.64 24.71 29.81
N LEU A 182 15.98 25.28 28.65
CA LEU A 182 17.00 26.32 28.52
C LEU A 182 16.64 27.59 29.30
N ARG A 183 15.35 27.98 29.34
CA ARG A 183 14.88 29.11 30.16
C ARG A 183 14.96 28.81 31.65
N LEU A 184 14.57 27.62 32.10
CA LEU A 184 14.72 27.23 33.50
C LEU A 184 16.18 27.35 33.98
N ALA A 185 17.15 27.04 33.13
CA ALA A 185 18.57 27.23 33.44
C ALA A 185 19.00 28.71 33.58
N THR A 186 18.22 29.67 33.06
CA THR A 186 18.47 31.10 33.26
C THR A 186 18.08 31.58 34.66
N CYS A 187 17.12 30.91 35.30
CA CYS A 187 16.63 31.25 36.64
C CYS A 187 17.73 31.17 37.71
N SER A 188 18.72 30.27 37.54
CA SER A 188 19.84 30.08 38.47
C SER A 188 21.06 30.95 38.20
N SER A 189 21.11 31.67 37.06
CA SER A 189 22.35 32.27 36.53
C SER A 189 22.37 33.81 36.49
N ASN A 190 21.39 34.51 37.08
CA ASN A 190 21.27 35.98 37.03
C ASN A 190 21.32 36.55 35.59
N THR A 191 20.95 35.75 34.59
CA THR A 191 20.90 36.17 33.19
C THR A 191 19.59 36.92 32.90
N LEU A 192 19.62 37.80 31.88
CA LEU A 192 18.44 38.60 31.52
C LEU A 192 17.32 37.69 30.98
N TRP A 193 16.16 37.69 31.66
CA TRP A 193 15.01 36.89 31.27
C TRP A 193 14.37 37.42 29.98
N ARG A 194 14.07 36.52 29.05
CA ARG A 194 13.32 36.82 27.84
C ARG A 194 11.99 36.06 27.84
N PRO A 195 10.84 36.77 27.81
CA PRO A 195 9.54 36.12 27.79
C PRO A 195 9.41 35.08 26.68
N LEU A 196 8.78 33.95 26.99
CA LEU A 196 8.46 32.87 26.07
C LEU A 196 7.54 33.37 24.96
N GLN A 197 7.96 33.17 23.71
CA GLN A 197 7.14 33.44 22.55
C GLN A 197 6.40 32.18 22.12
N VAL A 198 5.20 32.34 21.58
CA VAL A 198 4.33 31.22 21.16
C VAL A 198 5.02 30.29 20.16
N ASN A 199 5.81 30.84 19.22
CA ASN A 199 6.54 30.06 18.23
C ASN A 199 7.69 29.23 18.83
N GLU A 200 8.19 29.58 20.01
CA GLU A 200 9.27 28.85 20.68
C GLU A 200 8.80 27.60 21.44
N LEU A 201 7.50 27.49 21.70
CA LEU A 201 6.85 26.30 22.26
C LEU A 201 6.60 25.21 21.22
N ALA A 202 6.55 25.59 19.95
CA ALA A 202 6.25 24.69 18.86
C ALA A 202 7.50 23.87 18.45
N PRO A 203 7.33 22.68 17.87
CA PRO A 203 8.46 21.81 17.52
C PRO A 203 9.40 22.48 16.52
N ALA A 204 10.69 22.19 16.67
CA ALA A 204 11.70 22.63 15.71
C ALA A 204 11.36 22.15 14.29
N GLU A 205 11.57 23.01 13.31
CA GLU A 205 11.33 22.67 11.91
C GLU A 205 12.23 21.49 11.50
N ARG A 206 11.61 20.42 11.01
CA ARG A 206 12.32 19.31 10.38
C ARG A 206 12.36 19.55 8.88
N ALA A 207 13.56 19.45 8.31
CA ALA A 207 13.71 19.37 6.87
C ALA A 207 13.22 18.00 6.37
N TYR A 208 12.43 18.01 5.30
CA TYR A 208 11.97 16.81 4.61
C TYR A 208 12.55 16.77 3.20
N SER A 209 12.39 15.64 2.51
CA SER A 209 12.97 15.40 1.19
C SER A 209 11.89 15.18 0.14
N ASP A 210 12.24 15.53 -1.10
CA ASP A 210 11.42 15.23 -2.26
C ASP A 210 11.46 13.74 -2.57
N ALA A 211 10.35 13.20 -3.05
CA ALA A 211 10.27 11.84 -3.53
C ALA A 211 9.19 11.70 -4.61
N PHE A 212 9.42 10.80 -5.56
CA PHE A 212 8.45 10.40 -6.57
C PHE A 212 8.54 8.89 -6.73
N VAL A 213 7.41 8.19 -6.65
CA VAL A 213 7.37 6.73 -6.77
C VAL A 213 6.12 6.34 -7.57
N VAL A 214 6.26 5.41 -8.50
CA VAL A 214 5.14 4.86 -9.29
C VAL A 214 5.19 3.35 -9.25
N VAL A 215 4.11 2.74 -8.81
CA VAL A 215 3.92 1.30 -8.75
C VAL A 215 2.83 0.88 -9.74
N ASN A 216 3.08 -0.17 -10.50
CA ASN A 216 2.07 -0.79 -11.35
C ASN A 216 1.04 -1.50 -10.46
N ARG A 217 -0.24 -1.17 -10.61
CA ARG A 217 -1.32 -1.72 -9.77
C ARG A 217 -1.45 -3.23 -9.88
N HIS A 218 -1.22 -3.75 -11.07
CA HIS A 218 -1.45 -5.16 -11.39
C HIS A 218 -0.28 -5.99 -10.89
N SER A 219 0.95 -5.70 -11.33
CA SER A 219 2.12 -6.49 -10.95
C SER A 219 2.72 -6.14 -9.58
N GLY A 220 2.56 -4.90 -9.11
CA GLY A 220 3.30 -4.38 -7.96
C GLY A 220 4.74 -3.97 -8.29
N GLU A 221 5.11 -3.98 -9.56
CA GLU A 221 6.44 -3.57 -9.99
C GLU A 221 6.63 -2.07 -9.80
N LEU A 222 7.83 -1.71 -9.35
CA LEU A 222 8.26 -0.33 -9.25
C LEU A 222 8.64 0.19 -10.64
N VAL A 223 7.74 0.95 -11.26
CA VAL A 223 7.90 1.45 -12.64
C VAL A 223 8.95 2.55 -12.72
N THR A 224 8.97 3.44 -11.73
CA THR A 224 9.99 4.49 -11.60
C THR A 224 9.99 5.05 -10.18
N PHE A 225 11.15 5.53 -9.75
CA PHE A 225 11.30 6.24 -8.49
C PHE A 225 12.42 7.28 -8.56
N ASP A 226 12.34 8.29 -7.70
CA ASP A 226 13.30 9.38 -7.56
C ASP A 226 13.24 9.92 -6.11
N GLY A 227 14.36 10.38 -5.59
CA GLY A 227 14.46 10.97 -4.24
C GLY A 227 14.25 9.97 -3.09
N ALA A 228 13.76 10.49 -1.96
CA ALA A 228 13.74 9.81 -0.66
C ALA A 228 12.51 8.88 -0.46
N VAL A 229 12.30 7.94 -1.39
CA VAL A 229 11.10 7.07 -1.41
C VAL A 229 10.99 6.09 -0.24
N ASP A 230 12.10 5.81 0.44
CA ASP A 230 12.21 4.89 1.58
C ASP A 230 12.41 5.62 2.91
N THR A 231 12.35 6.96 2.92
CA THR A 231 12.41 7.77 4.14
C THR A 231 11.01 8.00 4.68
N ALA A 232 10.76 7.60 5.93
CA ALA A 232 9.48 7.81 6.58
C ALA A 232 9.26 9.31 6.85
N MET A 233 8.12 9.83 6.42
CA MET A 233 7.73 11.23 6.58
C MET A 233 6.30 11.30 7.14
N PRO A 234 5.95 12.35 7.91
CA PRO A 234 4.57 12.50 8.38
C PRO A 234 3.64 12.66 7.19
N PHE A 235 2.61 11.82 7.14
CA PHE A 235 1.81 11.58 5.93
C PHE A 235 0.67 12.60 5.74
N GLY A 236 0.45 13.49 6.72
CA GLY A 236 -0.65 14.46 6.70
C GLY A 236 -2.00 13.77 6.46
N SER A 237 -2.82 14.31 5.55
CA SER A 237 -4.17 13.76 5.30
C SER A 237 -4.24 12.59 4.30
N VAL A 238 -3.13 11.97 3.89
CA VAL A 238 -3.18 10.91 2.86
C VAL A 238 -3.77 9.59 3.34
N LEU A 239 -3.88 9.33 4.64
CA LEU A 239 -4.45 8.08 5.17
C LEU A 239 -5.96 8.12 5.46
N LYS A 240 -6.62 9.27 5.29
CA LYS A 240 -8.09 9.38 5.47
C LYS A 240 -8.90 8.33 4.70
N PRO A 241 -8.56 7.94 3.46
CA PRO A 241 -9.33 6.92 2.73
C PRO A 241 -9.43 5.58 3.45
N PHE A 242 -8.39 5.18 4.20
CA PHE A 242 -8.40 3.93 4.96
C PHE A 242 -9.33 3.96 6.17
N ILE A 243 -9.64 5.15 6.70
CA ILE A 243 -10.65 5.33 7.75
C ILE A 243 -12.04 5.02 7.19
N VAL A 244 -12.34 5.56 5.99
CA VAL A 244 -13.64 5.33 5.33
C VAL A 244 -13.78 3.90 4.86
N ALA A 245 -12.74 3.35 4.22
CA ALA A 245 -12.77 1.99 3.70
C ALA A 245 -12.74 0.92 4.81
N GLY A 246 -12.08 1.19 5.93
CA GLY A 246 -11.96 0.25 7.05
C GLY A 246 -13.13 0.28 8.02
N ALA A 247 -14.03 1.27 7.93
CA ALA A 247 -15.16 1.37 8.84
C ALA A 247 -16.34 0.49 8.40
N ALA A 248 -17.02 -0.13 9.37
CA ALA A 248 -18.27 -0.87 9.15
C ALA A 248 -19.48 0.03 8.77
N GLY A 249 -19.25 1.33 8.60
CA GLY A 249 -20.26 2.33 8.22
C GLY A 249 -19.77 3.73 8.56
N ALA A 250 -19.67 4.60 7.55
CA ALA A 250 -19.28 5.98 7.77
C ALA A 250 -20.54 6.87 7.95
N PRO A 251 -20.59 7.75 8.96
CA PRO A 251 -21.79 8.51 9.27
C PRO A 251 -22.05 9.62 8.23
N THR A 252 -23.29 10.08 8.14
CA THR A 252 -23.58 11.36 7.49
C THR A 252 -23.70 12.41 8.59
N LEU A 253 -22.93 13.50 8.49
CA LEU A 253 -22.78 14.48 9.58
C LEU A 253 -23.20 15.88 9.13
N LYS A 254 -23.81 16.64 10.05
CA LYS A 254 -24.13 18.05 9.85
C LYS A 254 -22.87 18.90 10.10
N PRO A 255 -22.48 19.80 9.19
CA PRO A 255 -21.37 20.72 9.44
C PRO A 255 -21.59 21.60 10.67
N VAL A 256 -20.51 21.86 11.40
CA VAL A 256 -20.51 22.75 12.56
C VAL A 256 -20.05 24.14 12.13
N HIS A 257 -20.98 25.10 12.06
CA HIS A 257 -20.66 26.48 11.69
C HIS A 257 -19.77 27.14 12.75
N GLY A 258 -18.76 27.90 12.30
CA GLY A 258 -17.80 28.59 13.18
C GLY A 258 -16.65 27.69 13.67
N ASP A 259 -16.66 26.39 13.36
CA ASP A 259 -15.50 25.53 13.56
C ASP A 259 -14.61 25.53 12.32
N VAL A 260 -13.39 26.06 12.47
CA VAL A 260 -12.37 26.14 11.42
C VAL A 260 -12.03 24.77 10.81
N ASN A 261 -12.21 23.67 11.54
CA ASN A 261 -11.95 22.34 10.98
C ASN A 261 -12.98 21.93 9.93
N TRP A 262 -14.16 22.56 9.94
CA TRP A 262 -15.21 22.39 8.93
C TRP A 262 -15.08 23.35 7.75
N GLU A 263 -14.07 24.23 7.70
CA GLU A 263 -13.78 25.12 6.57
C GLU A 263 -13.08 24.37 5.42
N CYS A 264 -13.76 23.39 4.83
CA CYS A 264 -13.22 22.49 3.81
C CYS A 264 -13.78 22.77 2.40
N GLY A 265 -13.93 24.06 2.08
CA GLY A 265 -14.40 24.57 0.79
C GLY A 265 -15.73 25.32 0.90
N ASP A 266 -16.09 26.02 -0.17
CA ASP A 266 -17.26 26.88 -0.20
C ASP A 266 -18.56 26.07 -0.20
N ALA A 267 -19.59 26.61 0.45
CA ALA A 267 -20.97 26.13 0.46
C ALA A 267 -21.12 24.62 0.76
N LEU A 268 -20.75 24.21 1.97
CA LEU A 268 -20.98 22.83 2.41
C LEU A 268 -22.48 22.49 2.39
N PRO A 269 -22.85 21.27 1.96
CA PRO A 269 -24.23 20.79 2.06
C PRO A 269 -24.68 20.73 3.52
N SER A 270 -25.99 20.77 3.76
CA SER A 270 -26.58 20.66 5.10
C SER A 270 -26.21 19.36 5.82
N GLN A 271 -25.86 18.33 5.06
CA GLN A 271 -25.32 17.06 5.52
C GLN A 271 -24.19 16.63 4.60
N LEU A 272 -23.08 16.18 5.19
CA LEU A 272 -21.88 15.76 4.48
C LEU A 272 -21.67 14.25 4.64
N THR A 273 -21.49 13.55 3.52
CA THR A 273 -21.14 12.12 3.50
C THR A 273 -19.62 11.93 3.60
N ALA A 274 -19.18 10.71 3.94
CA ALA A 274 -17.75 10.37 3.99
C ALA A 274 -17.03 10.59 2.66
N ALA A 275 -17.68 10.25 1.54
CA ALA A 275 -17.14 10.46 0.20
C ALA A 275 -16.91 11.95 -0.10
N GLN A 276 -17.90 12.80 0.21
CA GLN A 276 -17.79 14.24 0.05
C GLN A 276 -16.71 14.84 0.97
N ALA A 277 -16.65 14.36 2.22
CA ALA A 277 -15.62 14.77 3.18
C ALA A 277 -14.21 14.35 2.73
N LEU A 278 -14.05 13.17 2.12
CA LEU A 278 -12.78 12.71 1.55
C LEU A 278 -12.34 13.60 0.39
N ALA A 279 -13.21 13.84 -0.58
CA ALA A 279 -12.92 14.68 -1.76
C ALA A 279 -12.50 16.09 -1.34
N ARG A 280 -13.16 16.65 -0.33
CA ARG A 280 -12.85 17.98 0.24
C ARG A 280 -11.71 17.98 1.26
N SER A 281 -11.20 16.80 1.64
CA SER A 281 -10.23 16.61 2.73
C SER A 281 -10.67 17.26 4.06
N CYS A 282 -11.96 17.18 4.39
CA CYS A 282 -12.59 17.90 5.49
C CYS A 282 -12.20 17.37 6.88
N ASN A 283 -11.37 18.09 7.64
CA ASN A 283 -10.92 17.64 8.97
C ASN A 283 -12.08 17.50 9.97
N GLY A 284 -12.97 18.49 10.04
CA GLY A 284 -14.06 18.57 11.02
C GLY A 284 -15.01 17.39 10.97
N TYR A 285 -15.29 16.88 9.77
CA TYR A 285 -16.07 15.65 9.58
C TYR A 285 -15.41 14.45 10.28
N PHE A 286 -14.12 14.21 10.02
CA PHE A 286 -13.42 13.06 10.61
C PHE A 286 -13.27 13.21 12.12
N LEU A 287 -12.94 14.40 12.61
CA LEU A 287 -12.81 14.65 14.05
C LEU A 287 -14.15 14.42 14.77
N THR A 288 -15.25 14.94 14.21
CA THR A 288 -16.61 14.71 14.75
C THR A 288 -16.97 13.22 14.75
N TRP A 289 -16.65 12.49 13.68
CA TRP A 289 -16.82 11.04 13.63
C TRP A 289 -15.96 10.32 14.67
N GLY A 290 -14.70 10.73 14.86
CA GLY A 290 -13.79 10.15 15.83
C GLY A 290 -14.28 10.26 17.27
N ARG A 291 -14.96 11.35 17.63
CA ARG A 291 -15.57 11.53 18.96
C ARG A 291 -16.69 10.53 19.23
N THR A 292 -17.50 10.20 18.21
CA THR A 292 -18.59 9.22 18.35
C THR A 292 -18.14 7.78 18.15
N THR A 293 -17.05 7.57 17.42
CA THR A 293 -16.53 6.24 17.07
C THR A 293 -15.00 6.22 17.10
N PRO A 294 -14.37 6.22 18.29
CA PRO A 294 -12.91 6.30 18.41
C PRO A 294 -12.16 5.18 17.68
N ALA A 295 -12.75 3.98 17.60
CA ALA A 295 -12.19 2.83 16.90
C ALA A 295 -11.95 3.08 15.39
N ALA A 296 -12.68 4.01 14.76
CA ALA A 296 -12.48 4.35 13.35
C ALA A 296 -11.07 4.90 13.06
N ALA A 297 -10.44 5.55 14.05
CA ALA A 297 -9.07 6.05 13.94
C ALA A 297 -8.02 4.93 13.73
N LYS A 298 -8.37 3.67 14.02
CA LYS A 298 -7.49 2.50 13.89
C LYS A 298 -7.47 1.91 12.47
N PHE A 299 -8.15 2.53 11.50
CA PHE A 299 -8.23 2.11 10.09
C PHE A 299 -8.92 0.75 9.84
N GLY A 300 -9.64 0.21 10.82
CA GLY A 300 -10.33 -1.08 10.70
C GLY A 300 -9.43 -2.21 10.20
N ALA A 301 -9.90 -2.98 9.21
CA ALA A 301 -9.15 -4.09 8.62
C ALA A 301 -7.78 -3.68 8.03
N TYR A 302 -7.63 -2.43 7.58
CA TYR A 302 -6.38 -1.93 7.01
C TYR A 302 -5.32 -1.57 8.06
N GLY A 303 -5.66 -1.49 9.35
CA GLY A 303 -4.72 -1.11 10.40
C GLY A 303 -3.51 -2.06 10.49
N ALA A 304 -3.77 -3.37 10.42
CA ALA A 304 -2.71 -4.39 10.41
C ALA A 304 -1.82 -4.27 9.17
N MET A 305 -2.41 -4.03 8.00
CA MET A 305 -1.69 -3.83 6.74
C MET A 305 -0.78 -2.59 6.84
N LEU A 306 -1.30 -1.45 7.29
CA LEU A 306 -0.51 -0.22 7.41
C LEU A 306 0.67 -0.40 8.37
N THR A 307 0.45 -1.11 9.49
CA THR A 307 1.52 -1.46 10.43
C THR A 307 2.57 -2.34 9.78
N ALA A 308 2.16 -3.39 9.05
CA ALA A 308 3.06 -4.29 8.34
C ALA A 308 3.85 -3.58 7.21
N LEU A 309 3.28 -2.53 6.61
CA LEU A 309 3.96 -1.66 5.64
C LEU A 309 4.87 -0.61 6.28
N GLY A 310 4.99 -0.56 7.60
CA GLY A 310 5.94 0.29 8.31
C GLY A 310 5.33 1.44 9.11
N LEU A 311 4.01 1.50 9.31
CA LEU A 311 3.42 2.41 10.28
C LEU A 311 3.83 1.94 11.70
N PRO A 312 4.50 2.77 12.52
CA PRO A 312 5.14 2.29 13.75
C PRO A 312 4.13 1.78 14.79
N ARG A 313 2.94 2.37 14.82
CA ARG A 313 1.80 1.97 15.65
C ARG A 313 0.49 2.51 15.05
N LEU A 314 -0.64 1.95 15.49
CA LEU A 314 -1.93 2.52 15.15
C LEU A 314 -2.15 3.89 15.84
N PRO A 315 -2.92 4.81 15.21
CA PRO A 315 -3.24 6.11 15.79
C PRO A 315 -3.97 5.99 17.12
N ASN A 316 -3.59 6.79 18.12
CA ASN A 316 -4.27 6.83 19.41
C ASN A 316 -5.57 7.64 19.34
N ALA A 317 -5.63 8.61 18.45
CA ALA A 317 -6.78 9.46 18.22
C ALA A 317 -6.99 9.73 16.73
N MET A 318 -8.18 10.23 16.39
CA MET A 318 -8.52 10.60 15.02
C MET A 318 -7.60 11.70 14.47
N SER A 319 -7.15 12.63 15.30
CA SER A 319 -6.23 13.70 14.92
C SER A 319 -4.88 13.19 14.39
N GLU A 320 -4.36 12.08 14.94
CA GLU A 320 -3.20 11.37 14.39
C GLU A 320 -3.55 10.65 13.09
N ALA A 321 -4.69 9.95 13.03
CA ALA A 321 -5.11 9.17 11.87
C ALA A 321 -5.29 10.03 10.60
N ILE A 322 -5.77 11.28 10.77
CA ILE A 322 -5.94 12.24 9.68
C ILE A 322 -4.73 13.17 9.46
N GLY A 323 -3.66 12.95 10.24
CA GLY A 323 -2.37 13.65 10.18
C GLY A 323 -2.43 15.13 10.52
N ILE A 324 -3.39 15.55 11.36
CA ILE A 324 -3.32 16.84 12.06
C ILE A 324 -2.17 16.79 13.06
N THR A 325 -2.08 15.70 13.82
CA THR A 325 -1.01 15.42 14.78
C THR A 325 0.06 14.58 14.06
N PRO A 326 1.21 15.15 13.67
CA PRO A 326 2.20 14.49 12.81
C PRO A 326 3.14 13.58 13.63
N THR A 327 2.60 12.77 14.53
CA THR A 327 3.35 11.82 15.39
C THR A 327 3.64 10.50 14.69
N LEU A 328 2.97 10.23 13.58
CA LEU A 328 3.13 9.02 12.77
C LEU A 328 3.69 9.37 11.39
N ALA A 329 4.47 8.45 10.83
CA ALA A 329 5.13 8.60 9.55
C ALA A 329 5.07 7.29 8.75
N LEU A 330 5.11 7.43 7.42
CA LEU A 330 5.20 6.33 6.47
C LEU A 330 6.12 6.73 5.31
N THR A 331 6.71 5.74 4.64
CA THR A 331 7.50 6.00 3.44
C THR A 331 6.59 6.24 2.23
N PRO A 332 6.99 7.06 1.24
CA PRO A 332 6.25 7.19 -0.03
C PRO A 332 5.96 5.85 -0.71
N ARG A 333 6.93 4.92 -0.69
CA ARG A 333 6.73 3.55 -1.22
C ARG A 333 5.63 2.80 -0.48
N ALA A 334 5.63 2.83 0.86
CA ALA A 334 4.61 2.17 1.66
C ALA A 334 3.20 2.74 1.39
N VAL A 335 3.09 4.06 1.21
CA VAL A 335 1.83 4.70 0.81
C VAL A 335 1.38 4.22 -0.58
N ALA A 336 2.29 4.04 -1.54
CA ALA A 336 1.94 3.53 -2.87
C ALA A 336 1.39 2.10 -2.81
N GLU A 337 2.02 1.20 -2.05
CA GLU A 337 1.55 -0.18 -1.83
C GLU A 337 0.20 -0.21 -1.08
N ALA A 338 0.03 0.63 -0.06
CA ALA A 338 -1.23 0.72 0.67
C ALA A 338 -2.39 1.15 -0.25
N TYR A 339 -2.16 2.10 -1.15
CA TYR A 339 -3.16 2.53 -2.13
C TYR A 339 -3.38 1.51 -3.25
N ARG A 340 -2.37 0.70 -3.58
CA ARG A 340 -2.53 -0.44 -4.51
C ARG A 340 -3.51 -1.46 -3.92
N ALA A 341 -3.35 -1.82 -2.65
CA ALA A 341 -4.32 -2.65 -1.94
C ALA A 341 -5.71 -2.00 -1.85
N LEU A 342 -5.79 -0.73 -1.45
CA LEU A 342 -7.06 -0.02 -1.35
C LEU A 342 -7.83 0.03 -2.68
N ALA A 343 -7.11 0.21 -3.79
CA ALA A 343 -7.70 0.24 -5.12
C ALA A 343 -8.21 -1.12 -5.60
N LEU A 344 -7.75 -2.20 -4.98
CA LEU A 344 -8.24 -3.54 -5.22
C LEU A 344 -9.46 -3.86 -4.35
N SER A 345 -9.40 -3.57 -3.05
CA SER A 345 -10.40 -4.00 -2.07
C SER A 345 -11.50 -2.98 -1.75
N SER A 346 -11.30 -1.70 -2.11
CA SER A 346 -12.30 -0.64 -1.93
C SER A 346 -12.35 0.31 -3.14
N PRO A 347 -12.75 -0.18 -4.32
CA PRO A 347 -12.83 0.62 -5.54
C PRO A 347 -13.80 1.81 -5.40
N THR A 348 -14.85 1.69 -4.57
CA THR A 348 -15.80 2.76 -4.26
C THR A 348 -15.14 3.93 -3.54
N THR A 349 -14.22 3.66 -2.60
CA THR A 349 -13.44 4.69 -1.91
C THR A 349 -12.49 5.39 -2.88
N ILE A 350 -11.83 4.65 -3.77
CA ILE A 350 -10.98 5.26 -4.81
C ILE A 350 -11.81 6.11 -5.78
N ALA A 351 -12.99 5.65 -6.19
CA ALA A 351 -13.87 6.43 -7.06
C ALA A 351 -14.27 7.77 -6.43
N ALA A 352 -14.55 7.80 -5.12
CA ALA A 352 -14.84 9.04 -4.40
C ALA A 352 -13.66 10.06 -4.41
N LEU A 353 -12.42 9.59 -4.58
CA LEU A 353 -11.24 10.46 -4.67
C LEU A 353 -11.05 11.11 -6.04
N ALA A 354 -11.79 10.69 -7.07
CA ALA A 354 -11.80 11.38 -8.37
C ALA A 354 -12.32 12.82 -8.24
N ASP A 355 -13.28 13.03 -7.32
CA ASP A 355 -13.88 14.34 -7.05
C ASP A 355 -12.94 15.33 -6.37
N THR A 356 -11.79 14.88 -5.84
CA THR A 356 -10.77 15.77 -5.23
C THR A 356 -10.27 16.83 -6.22
N ALA A 357 -10.13 16.49 -7.50
CA ALA A 357 -9.71 17.43 -8.54
C ALA A 357 -10.80 18.47 -8.89
N ARG A 358 -12.06 18.19 -8.54
CA ARG A 358 -13.21 19.04 -8.86
C ARG A 358 -13.63 19.92 -7.70
N PHE A 359 -13.73 19.36 -6.50
CA PHE A 359 -14.28 20.02 -5.32
C PHE A 359 -13.27 20.15 -4.16
N GLY A 360 -12.10 19.54 -4.29
CA GLY A 360 -11.12 19.44 -3.22
C GLY A 360 -9.99 20.45 -3.32
N THR A 361 -8.89 20.11 -2.66
CA THR A 361 -7.64 20.90 -2.57
C THR A 361 -7.00 21.19 -3.95
N LEU A 362 -7.36 20.41 -4.97
CA LEU A 362 -6.86 20.56 -6.34
C LEU A 362 -7.87 21.21 -7.30
N ALA A 363 -9.03 21.66 -6.79
CA ALA A 363 -10.05 22.32 -7.59
C ALA A 363 -9.51 23.52 -8.37
N GLY A 364 -9.93 23.65 -9.64
CA GLY A 364 -9.48 24.72 -10.54
C GLY A 364 -8.13 24.50 -11.22
N LEU A 365 -7.45 23.36 -11.02
CA LEU A 365 -6.20 23.03 -11.72
C LEU A 365 -6.38 22.29 -13.05
N GLY A 366 -7.63 22.00 -13.47
CA GLY A 366 -7.91 21.29 -14.73
C GLY A 366 -7.52 19.80 -14.73
N LEU A 367 -7.26 19.19 -13.57
CA LEU A 367 -6.78 17.80 -13.44
C LEU A 367 -7.88 16.73 -13.56
N GLY A 368 -9.16 17.13 -13.59
CA GLY A 368 -10.32 16.24 -13.54
C GLY A 368 -10.83 15.72 -14.89
N VAL A 369 -10.19 16.09 -16.01
CA VAL A 369 -10.67 15.76 -17.36
C VAL A 369 -9.56 15.09 -18.17
N GLU A 370 -9.26 13.83 -17.86
CA GLU A 370 -8.66 12.94 -18.84
C GLU A 370 -9.71 11.94 -19.31
N HIS A 371 -10.25 12.18 -20.51
CA HIS A 371 -10.93 11.14 -21.27
C HIS A 371 -9.88 10.13 -21.71
N VAL A 372 -9.54 9.17 -20.86
CA VAL A 372 -8.90 7.95 -21.34
C VAL A 372 -9.99 7.15 -22.02
N VAL A 373 -10.17 7.40 -23.33
CA VAL A 373 -10.87 6.46 -24.21
C VAL A 373 -9.95 5.25 -24.33
N LEU A 374 -10.09 4.29 -23.41
CA LEU A 374 -9.70 2.93 -23.71
C LEU A 374 -10.66 2.47 -24.81
N SER A 375 -10.27 2.58 -26.08
CA SER A 375 -10.90 1.80 -27.13
C SER A 375 -10.61 0.33 -26.82
N ALA A 376 -11.47 -0.26 -25.99
CA ALA A 376 -11.63 -1.69 -25.87
C ALA A 376 -12.23 -2.19 -27.19
N ARG A 377 -11.41 -2.33 -28.23
CA ARG A 377 -11.69 -3.37 -29.22
C ARG A 377 -11.38 -4.70 -28.54
N GLY A 378 -12.42 -5.38 -28.03
CA GLY A 378 -12.36 -6.83 -27.79
C GLY A 378 -12.62 -7.35 -26.37
N ALA A 379 -12.74 -6.50 -25.34
CA ALA A 379 -13.19 -6.98 -24.03
C ALA A 379 -14.72 -7.11 -24.04
N SER A 380 -15.24 -8.27 -24.48
CA SER A 380 -16.60 -8.63 -24.12
C SER A 380 -16.66 -8.77 -22.59
N ASP A 381 -17.40 -7.88 -21.96
CA ASP A 381 -17.84 -7.96 -20.58
C ASP A 381 -18.34 -9.37 -20.22
N THR A 382 -17.67 -10.05 -19.29
CA THR A 382 -18.35 -11.05 -18.43
C THR A 382 -17.91 -11.08 -16.97
N ASN A 383 -16.99 -10.22 -16.52
CA ASN A 383 -16.69 -10.11 -15.09
C ASN A 383 -17.07 -8.73 -14.56
N GLY A 384 -18.36 -8.39 -14.57
CA GLY A 384 -18.99 -7.42 -13.65
C GLY A 384 -18.38 -6.02 -13.49
N ALA A 385 -17.35 -5.65 -14.25
CA ALA A 385 -16.79 -4.33 -14.26
C ALA A 385 -17.59 -3.54 -15.29
N SER A 386 -18.70 -2.98 -14.81
CA SER A 386 -19.30 -1.77 -15.40
C SER A 386 -18.17 -0.93 -15.99
N ASN A 387 -18.34 -0.39 -17.20
CA ASN A 387 -17.46 0.62 -17.79
C ASN A 387 -17.40 1.86 -16.88
N VAL A 388 -16.75 1.74 -15.74
CA VAL A 388 -16.39 2.84 -14.86
C VAL A 388 -15.16 3.41 -15.52
N HIS A 389 -15.37 4.48 -16.28
CA HIS A 389 -14.32 5.43 -16.54
C HIS A 389 -13.78 5.88 -15.18
N MET A 390 -12.77 5.19 -14.65
CA MET A 390 -12.08 5.66 -13.47
C MET A 390 -11.24 6.85 -13.92
N ALA A 391 -11.85 8.02 -13.81
CA ALA A 391 -11.13 9.28 -13.76
C ALA A 391 -10.01 9.15 -12.73
N ARG A 392 -8.87 9.80 -13.01
CA ARG A 392 -7.73 9.80 -12.12
C ARG A 392 -8.16 10.26 -10.72
N ALA A 393 -7.96 9.40 -9.73
CA ALA A 393 -8.27 9.67 -8.34
C ALA A 393 -7.09 10.35 -7.66
N PHE A 394 -7.36 11.32 -6.79
CA PHE A 394 -6.33 12.09 -6.09
C PHE A 394 -6.58 12.11 -4.59
N LYS A 395 -5.50 11.97 -3.82
CA LYS A 395 -5.48 12.36 -2.42
C LYS A 395 -4.30 13.27 -2.13
N THR A 396 -4.57 14.34 -1.39
CA THR A 396 -3.54 15.27 -0.93
C THR A 396 -3.34 15.18 0.58
N GLY A 397 -2.13 15.52 1.02
CA GLY A 397 -1.77 15.80 2.41
C GLY A 397 -0.81 16.97 2.49
N THR A 398 -0.82 17.73 3.59
CA THR A 398 0.17 18.78 3.82
C THR A 398 0.47 18.83 5.30
N VAL A 399 1.74 18.71 5.64
CA VAL A 399 2.25 18.97 6.98
C VAL A 399 2.70 20.42 7.01
N ARG A 400 2.29 21.16 8.03
CA ARG A 400 2.59 22.59 8.16
C ARG A 400 3.39 22.86 9.42
N ASN A 401 4.25 23.86 9.33
CA ASN A 401 4.92 24.44 10.48
C ASN A 401 3.93 25.31 11.28
N PRO A 402 4.32 25.83 12.45
CA PRO A 402 3.46 26.64 13.30
C PRO A 402 3.02 27.97 12.66
N GLN A 403 3.77 28.48 11.67
CA GLN A 403 3.43 29.66 10.87
C GLN A 403 2.56 29.32 9.64
N SER A 404 1.97 28.12 9.61
CA SER A 404 1.15 27.60 8.50
C SER A 404 1.89 27.45 7.16
N ARG A 405 3.23 27.49 7.15
CA ARG A 405 4.04 27.21 5.96
C ARG A 405 4.11 25.70 5.73
N PRO A 406 3.99 25.22 4.49
CA PRO A 406 4.12 23.80 4.21
C PRO A 406 5.55 23.31 4.53
N LEU A 407 5.67 22.23 5.29
CA LEU A 407 6.92 21.52 5.53
C LEU A 407 7.12 20.40 4.52
N VAL A 408 6.06 19.64 4.25
CA VAL A 408 6.02 18.63 3.18
C VAL A 408 4.60 18.50 2.63
N GLY A 409 4.48 18.55 1.31
CA GLY A 409 3.25 18.28 0.57
C GLY A 409 3.26 16.87 0.01
N TRP A 410 2.12 16.19 0.14
CA TRP A 410 1.91 14.84 -0.39
C TRP A 410 0.83 14.83 -1.46
N LEU A 411 1.07 14.08 -2.52
CA LEU A 411 0.10 13.79 -3.57
C LEU A 411 0.11 12.30 -3.88
N VAL A 412 -1.04 11.66 -3.74
CA VAL A 412 -1.31 10.31 -4.24
C VAL A 412 -2.20 10.41 -5.46
N GLN A 413 -1.83 9.71 -6.52
CA GLN A 413 -2.61 9.60 -7.75
C GLN A 413 -2.88 8.12 -8.02
N VAL A 414 -4.14 7.77 -8.29
CA VAL A 414 -4.54 6.42 -8.67
C VAL A 414 -5.19 6.48 -10.05
N THR A 415 -4.64 5.71 -10.98
CA THR A 415 -5.17 5.50 -12.34
C THR A 415 -5.59 4.04 -12.49
N PRO A 416 -6.23 3.61 -13.59
CA PRO A 416 -6.52 2.20 -13.83
C PRO A 416 -5.32 1.27 -13.67
N ASP A 417 -4.11 1.73 -14.06
CA ASP A 417 -2.91 0.88 -14.11
C ASP A 417 -1.84 1.23 -13.07
N HIS A 418 -1.89 2.41 -12.44
CA HIS A 418 -0.80 2.90 -11.59
C HIS A 418 -1.29 3.53 -10.28
N VAL A 419 -0.45 3.40 -9.25
CA VAL A 419 -0.45 4.28 -8.08
C VAL A 419 0.84 5.08 -8.11
N ALA A 420 0.74 6.41 -8.03
CA ALA A 420 1.89 7.29 -7.89
C ALA A 420 1.81 8.09 -6.60
N VAL A 421 2.92 8.20 -5.89
CA VAL A 421 3.06 9.05 -4.70
C VAL A 421 4.17 10.05 -4.94
N SER A 422 3.90 11.31 -4.62
CA SER A 422 4.86 12.41 -4.73
C SER A 422 4.92 13.17 -3.42
N THR A 423 6.13 13.42 -2.92
CA THR A 423 6.38 14.32 -1.81
C THR A 423 7.28 15.46 -2.26
N PHE A 424 6.97 16.68 -1.81
CA PHE A 424 7.84 17.83 -2.02
C PHE A 424 8.01 18.60 -0.71
N ALA A 425 9.26 18.81 -0.32
CA ALA A 425 9.63 19.61 0.83
C ALA A 425 9.27 21.08 0.58
N GLY A 426 8.77 21.75 1.62
CA GLY A 426 8.49 23.19 1.57
C GLY A 426 7.34 23.62 0.65
N ARG A 427 6.60 22.69 0.03
CA ARG A 427 5.56 22.97 -0.98
C ARG A 427 4.25 22.30 -0.63
N GLN A 428 3.14 22.90 -1.03
CA GLN A 428 1.82 22.26 -0.90
C GLN A 428 1.46 21.53 -2.21
N PRO A 429 0.60 20.48 -2.18
CA PRO A 429 0.29 19.65 -3.34
C PRO A 429 -0.17 20.42 -4.58
N ARG A 430 -0.93 21.50 -4.39
CA ARG A 430 -1.41 22.36 -5.49
C ARG A 430 -0.25 22.91 -6.34
N ASP A 431 0.91 23.16 -5.73
CA ASP A 431 2.06 23.79 -6.40
C ASP A 431 2.77 22.84 -7.38
N PHE A 432 2.59 21.52 -7.25
CA PHE A 432 3.28 20.52 -8.07
C PHE A 432 2.36 19.48 -8.70
N ALA A 433 1.06 19.49 -8.41
CA ALA A 433 0.12 18.48 -8.88
C ALA A 433 0.05 18.35 -10.40
N VAL A 434 0.12 19.47 -11.15
CA VAL A 434 0.12 19.44 -12.62
C VAL A 434 1.36 18.74 -13.17
N GLN A 435 2.55 19.05 -12.64
CA GLN A 435 3.79 18.42 -13.07
C GLN A 435 3.79 16.91 -12.74
N ALA A 436 3.39 16.54 -11.53
CA ALA A 436 3.28 15.14 -11.12
C ALA A 436 2.26 14.37 -11.97
N ALA A 437 1.15 15.02 -12.33
CA ALA A 437 0.13 14.46 -13.22
C ALA A 437 0.66 14.24 -14.64
N GLN A 438 1.41 15.20 -15.19
CA GLN A 438 2.03 15.06 -16.51
C GLN A 438 3.05 13.91 -16.56
N ARG A 439 3.91 13.77 -15.53
CA ARG A 439 4.86 12.65 -15.41
C ARG A 439 4.12 11.30 -15.42
N LEU A 440 3.05 11.17 -14.64
CA LEU A 440 2.24 9.94 -14.60
C LEU A 440 1.56 9.64 -15.93
N THR A 441 1.06 10.68 -16.63
CA THR A 441 0.43 10.54 -17.95
C THR A 441 1.40 9.97 -18.98
N ALA A 442 2.66 10.44 -18.96
CA ALA A 442 3.69 9.93 -19.85
C ALA A 442 4.01 8.44 -19.60
N ILE A 443 3.98 8.02 -18.33
CA ILE A 443 4.15 6.61 -17.95
C ILE A 443 2.93 5.79 -18.39
N GLY A 444 1.71 6.27 -18.15
CA GLY A 444 0.46 5.58 -18.51
C GLY A 444 0.25 5.36 -20.01
N ARG A 445 0.99 6.05 -20.88
CA ARG A 445 0.96 5.81 -22.34
C ARG A 445 1.72 4.54 -22.75
N ARG A 446 2.54 3.97 -21.87
CA ARG A 446 3.32 2.75 -22.15
C ARG A 446 2.40 1.53 -22.14
N ALA A 447 2.32 0.80 -23.26
CA ALA A 447 1.44 -0.36 -23.39
C ALA A 447 1.73 -1.47 -22.37
N GLN A 448 3.00 -1.64 -22.00
CA GLN A 448 3.48 -2.67 -21.06
C GLN A 448 2.85 -2.58 -19.65
N GLU A 449 2.30 -1.44 -19.28
CA GLU A 449 1.75 -1.22 -17.93
C GLU A 449 0.32 -1.74 -17.78
N ARG A 450 -0.34 -2.06 -18.90
CA ARG A 450 -1.74 -2.48 -18.93
C ARG A 450 -1.95 -3.82 -18.24
N ARG A 451 -3.16 -4.01 -17.71
CA ARG A 451 -3.60 -5.28 -17.11
C ARG A 451 -3.60 -6.43 -18.12
N VAL A 452 -3.14 -7.60 -17.69
CA VAL A 452 -3.34 -8.91 -18.34
C VAL A 452 -3.83 -9.92 -17.32
N GLY A 453 -4.85 -10.70 -17.69
CA GLY A 453 -5.31 -11.87 -16.94
C GLY A 453 -4.85 -13.16 -17.61
N VAL A 454 -4.47 -14.16 -16.83
CA VAL A 454 -4.01 -15.47 -17.32
C VAL A 454 -4.57 -16.58 -16.46
N GLN A 455 -5.13 -17.62 -17.08
CA GLN A 455 -5.47 -18.87 -16.40
C GLN A 455 -4.19 -19.66 -16.12
N VAL A 456 -3.81 -19.81 -14.86
CA VAL A 456 -2.54 -20.43 -14.46
C VAL A 456 -2.76 -21.78 -13.76
N PHE A 457 -1.75 -22.65 -13.75
CA PHE A 457 -1.80 -23.95 -13.06
C PHE A 457 -2.89 -24.93 -13.55
N GLY A 458 -3.45 -24.73 -14.75
CA GLY A 458 -4.54 -25.58 -15.27
C GLY A 458 -4.20 -27.07 -15.42
N LEU A 459 -2.91 -27.43 -15.45
CA LEU A 459 -2.45 -28.82 -15.55
C LEU A 459 -2.36 -29.55 -14.21
N VAL A 460 -2.17 -28.82 -13.10
CA VAL A 460 -1.91 -29.38 -11.75
C VAL A 460 -3.04 -29.08 -10.77
N GLY A 461 -3.75 -27.96 -10.93
CA GLY A 461 -4.79 -27.49 -10.03
C GLY A 461 -4.25 -26.77 -8.79
N ALA A 462 -5.09 -25.96 -8.14
CA ALA A 462 -4.68 -25.09 -7.03
C ALA A 462 -4.19 -25.84 -5.78
N SER A 463 -4.69 -27.05 -5.53
CA SER A 463 -4.31 -27.87 -4.37
C SER A 463 -2.89 -28.41 -4.44
N GLN A 464 -2.27 -28.43 -5.62
CA GLN A 464 -0.90 -28.89 -5.85
C GLN A 464 0.11 -27.73 -5.90
N VAL A 465 -0.33 -26.52 -5.60
CA VAL A 465 0.48 -25.31 -5.59
C VAL A 465 0.53 -24.75 -4.19
N THR A 466 1.73 -24.45 -3.71
CA THR A 466 1.91 -23.66 -2.49
C THR A 466 2.40 -22.27 -2.86
N VAL A 467 1.96 -21.25 -2.12
CA VAL A 467 2.37 -19.87 -2.31
C VAL A 467 2.91 -19.28 -1.01
N GLU A 468 3.89 -18.40 -1.14
CA GLU A 468 4.53 -17.68 -0.04
C GLU A 468 4.66 -16.21 -0.43
N CYS A 469 4.28 -15.30 0.47
CA CYS A 469 4.50 -13.87 0.31
C CYS A 469 5.62 -13.43 1.24
N ARG A 470 6.66 -12.80 0.68
CA ARG A 470 7.75 -12.22 1.47
C ARG A 470 7.46 -10.79 1.96
N GLY A 471 6.39 -10.20 1.44
CA GLY A 471 5.90 -8.89 1.87
C GLY A 471 4.63 -9.03 2.73
N VAL A 472 3.62 -8.22 2.44
CA VAL A 472 2.33 -8.27 3.16
C VAL A 472 1.28 -8.98 2.31
N ALA A 473 0.88 -10.18 2.71
CA ALA A 473 -0.19 -10.92 2.06
C ALA A 473 -1.56 -10.38 2.49
N MET A 474 -2.42 -10.13 1.52
CA MET A 474 -3.77 -9.64 1.76
C MET A 474 -4.81 -10.38 0.93
N ARG A 475 -6.00 -10.54 1.54
CA ARG A 475 -7.22 -10.98 0.89
C ARG A 475 -8.31 -9.95 1.17
N GLY A 476 -8.81 -9.29 0.12
CA GLY A 476 -9.70 -8.15 0.32
C GLY A 476 -9.03 -7.08 1.19
N ALA A 477 -9.62 -6.77 2.35
CA ALA A 477 -9.05 -5.82 3.32
C ALA A 477 -8.23 -6.49 4.44
N ASP A 478 -8.23 -7.82 4.51
CA ASP A 478 -7.64 -8.57 5.62
C ASP A 478 -6.19 -8.97 5.33
N VAL A 479 -5.34 -8.82 6.35
CA VAL A 479 -3.96 -9.34 6.31
C VAL A 479 -4.00 -10.84 6.60
N VAL A 480 -3.43 -11.62 5.70
CA VAL A 480 -3.29 -13.08 5.85
C VAL A 480 -1.89 -13.37 6.35
N GLN A 481 -1.76 -13.97 7.54
CA GLN A 481 -0.44 -14.36 8.02
C GLN A 481 0.13 -15.50 7.17
N THR A 482 1.27 -15.26 6.51
CA THR A 482 1.99 -16.26 5.73
C THR A 482 3.37 -16.54 6.33
N GLN A 483 3.40 -17.01 7.58
CA GLN A 483 4.67 -17.40 8.23
C GLN A 483 5.31 -18.64 7.59
N ALA A 484 4.55 -19.37 6.77
CA ALA A 484 5.01 -20.52 5.99
C ALA A 484 4.28 -20.56 4.64
N PRO A 485 4.79 -21.33 3.65
CA PRO A 485 4.08 -21.58 2.40
C PRO A 485 2.70 -22.19 2.66
N VAL A 486 1.66 -21.60 2.07
CA VAL A 486 0.26 -22.03 2.22
C VAL A 486 -0.24 -22.66 0.91
N PRO A 487 -1.10 -23.70 0.96
CA PRO A 487 -1.77 -24.19 -0.24
C PRO A 487 -2.56 -23.08 -0.93
N LEU A 488 -2.40 -22.92 -2.25
CA LEU A 488 -3.09 -21.87 -2.99
C LEU A 488 -4.62 -22.05 -2.90
N SER A 489 -5.10 -23.30 -2.89
CA SER A 489 -6.53 -23.59 -2.71
C SER A 489 -7.10 -23.18 -1.35
N SER A 490 -6.29 -23.08 -0.28
CA SER A 490 -6.79 -22.64 1.04
C SER A 490 -6.87 -21.12 1.16
N VAL A 491 -6.36 -20.39 0.16
CA VAL A 491 -6.35 -18.92 0.17
C VAL A 491 -7.09 -18.30 -1.00
N LEU A 492 -7.42 -19.09 -2.02
CA LEU A 492 -8.31 -18.73 -3.12
C LEU A 492 -9.78 -18.88 -2.70
N GLU A 493 -10.33 -17.79 -2.18
CA GLU A 493 -11.77 -17.61 -1.92
C GLU A 493 -12.37 -16.64 -2.96
N ASP A 494 -13.53 -16.04 -2.68
CA ASP A 494 -14.25 -15.15 -3.59
C ASP A 494 -13.59 -13.77 -3.80
N SER A 495 -12.46 -13.51 -3.14
CA SER A 495 -11.72 -12.23 -3.22
C SER A 495 -10.32 -12.41 -3.79
N GLU A 496 -9.79 -11.35 -4.41
CA GLU A 496 -8.42 -11.35 -4.92
C GLU A 496 -7.39 -11.41 -3.78
N PHE A 497 -6.31 -12.14 -4.04
CA PHE A 497 -5.21 -12.41 -3.12
C PHE A 497 -3.91 -11.75 -3.65
N ILE A 498 -3.38 -10.79 -2.89
CA ILE A 498 -2.27 -9.91 -3.29
C ILE A 498 -1.10 -9.97 -2.30
N CYS A 499 0.13 -9.94 -2.81
CA CYS A 499 1.34 -9.76 -2.01
C CYS A 499 1.87 -8.35 -2.27
N LEU A 500 1.91 -7.52 -1.22
CA LEU A 500 2.41 -6.14 -1.30
C LEU A 500 3.90 -6.08 -1.03
N GLY A 501 4.62 -5.26 -1.80
CA GLY A 501 6.07 -5.06 -1.66
C GLY A 501 6.95 -6.21 -2.15
N ALA A 502 6.38 -7.32 -2.62
CA ALA A 502 7.10 -8.45 -3.21
C ALA A 502 6.18 -9.29 -4.14
N PRO A 503 6.74 -10.06 -5.09
CA PRO A 503 5.98 -11.08 -5.81
C PRO A 503 5.62 -12.27 -4.90
N TRP A 504 4.60 -13.03 -5.31
CA TRP A 504 4.34 -14.35 -4.74
C TRP A 504 5.42 -15.34 -5.17
N LEU A 505 5.88 -16.18 -4.25
CA LEU A 505 6.69 -17.36 -4.57
C LEU A 505 5.77 -18.57 -4.66
N ALA A 506 5.52 -19.06 -5.88
CA ALA A 506 4.70 -20.24 -6.11
C ALA A 506 5.58 -21.49 -6.32
N ARG A 507 5.28 -22.57 -5.63
CA ARG A 507 5.93 -23.89 -5.79
C ARG A 507 4.93 -24.92 -6.28
N VAL A 508 5.24 -25.56 -7.41
CA VAL A 508 4.39 -26.58 -8.02
C VAL A 508 4.85 -27.99 -7.63
N GLY A 509 3.95 -28.82 -7.09
CA GLY A 509 4.24 -30.22 -6.75
C GLY A 509 4.96 -30.43 -5.41
N GLY A 510 5.12 -29.38 -4.59
CA GLY A 510 5.61 -29.50 -3.22
C GLY A 510 4.46 -29.82 -2.27
N SER A 511 4.45 -31.01 -1.68
CA SER A 511 3.66 -31.25 -0.46
C SER A 511 4.06 -30.21 0.59
N ALA A 512 3.10 -29.66 1.33
CA ALA A 512 3.40 -28.81 2.48
C ALA A 512 4.41 -29.53 3.40
N PRO A 513 5.39 -28.83 4.00
CA PRO A 513 6.30 -29.45 4.97
C PRO A 513 5.46 -29.95 6.16
N GLY A 514 5.14 -31.25 6.17
CA GLY A 514 4.31 -31.88 7.20
C GLY A 514 3.36 -32.99 6.73
N SER A 515 3.01 -33.09 5.43
CA SER A 515 2.08 -34.13 4.95
C SER A 515 2.80 -35.35 4.31
N SER A 516 3.73 -35.96 5.05
CA SER A 516 4.33 -37.25 4.67
C SER A 516 3.97 -38.33 5.68
N THR A 517 2.80 -38.95 5.52
CA THR A 517 2.48 -40.24 6.15
C THR A 517 2.59 -41.43 5.19
N VAL A 518 3.14 -41.24 3.99
CA VAL A 518 3.44 -42.37 3.08
C VAL A 518 4.95 -42.56 2.98
N ALA A 519 5.46 -43.36 3.91
CA ALA A 519 6.80 -43.92 3.85
C ALA A 519 6.88 -44.87 2.64
N GLY A 520 7.58 -44.48 1.57
CA GLY A 520 7.78 -45.40 0.44
C GLY A 520 8.51 -44.90 -0.81
N ALA A 521 8.75 -43.59 -0.99
CA ALA A 521 9.36 -43.09 -2.25
C ALA A 521 10.44 -42.00 -2.06
N ALA A 522 10.99 -41.83 -0.85
CA ALA A 522 11.98 -40.79 -0.55
C ALA A 522 13.42 -41.33 -0.51
N ARG A 523 13.92 -41.88 -1.62
CA ARG A 523 15.38 -42.04 -1.87
C ARG A 523 15.67 -41.97 -3.36
N ARG A 524 15.52 -40.77 -3.94
CA ARG A 524 16.23 -40.26 -5.13
C ARG A 524 15.57 -38.94 -5.59
N SER A 525 15.92 -37.83 -4.94
CA SER A 525 16.16 -36.53 -5.59
C SER A 525 16.27 -35.44 -4.52
N SER A 526 17.51 -35.10 -4.19
CA SER A 526 17.85 -33.88 -3.47
C SER A 526 18.18 -32.72 -4.43
N SER A 527 17.75 -32.80 -5.70
CA SER A 527 18.00 -31.78 -6.74
C SER A 527 16.73 -31.14 -7.34
N PHE A 528 15.52 -31.61 -7.01
CA PHE A 528 14.26 -31.05 -7.56
C PHE A 528 13.69 -29.81 -6.86
N GLY A 529 14.36 -29.27 -5.82
CA GLY A 529 13.80 -28.19 -4.99
C GLY A 529 13.77 -26.80 -5.62
N ALA A 530 14.68 -26.49 -6.56
CA ALA A 530 14.83 -25.14 -7.12
C ALA A 530 14.03 -24.92 -8.43
N GLU A 531 13.90 -25.94 -9.29
CA GLU A 531 13.32 -25.79 -10.64
C GLU A 531 11.80 -25.56 -10.67
N ASN A 532 11.10 -25.81 -9.56
CA ASN A 532 9.64 -25.67 -9.47
C ASN A 532 9.16 -24.43 -8.70
N THR A 533 10.07 -23.57 -8.26
CA THR A 533 9.73 -22.29 -7.60
C THR A 533 9.72 -21.16 -8.63
N ARG A 534 8.68 -20.34 -8.65
CA ARG A 534 8.49 -19.27 -9.64
C ARG A 534 7.92 -18.02 -8.98
N ASP A 535 8.33 -16.87 -9.49
CA ASP A 535 7.79 -15.57 -9.07
C ASP A 535 6.49 -15.28 -9.81
N TYR A 536 5.52 -14.74 -9.08
CA TYR A 536 4.24 -14.29 -9.57
C TYR A 536 3.96 -12.88 -9.00
N ALA A 537 4.46 -11.86 -9.69
CA ALA A 537 4.18 -10.45 -9.41
C ALA A 537 2.76 -10.08 -9.88
N GLY A 538 1.78 -10.18 -8.99
CA GLY A 538 0.38 -10.00 -9.35
C GLY A 538 -0.63 -10.37 -8.29
N THR A 539 -1.89 -10.52 -8.70
CA THR A 539 -2.98 -11.01 -7.85
C THR A 539 -3.49 -12.36 -8.32
N PHE A 540 -3.83 -13.25 -7.38
CA PHE A 540 -4.52 -14.49 -7.65
C PHE A 540 -6.01 -14.33 -7.33
N ALA A 541 -6.87 -14.86 -8.18
CA ALA A 541 -8.32 -14.87 -7.98
C ALA A 541 -8.90 -16.22 -8.40
N ARG A 542 -10.00 -16.61 -7.75
CA ARG A 542 -10.78 -17.77 -8.18
C ARG A 542 -11.75 -17.38 -9.29
N ALA A 543 -11.90 -18.25 -10.29
CA ALA A 543 -12.95 -18.16 -11.29
C ALA A 543 -13.62 -19.52 -11.45
N GLU A 544 -14.95 -19.53 -11.50
CA GLU A 544 -15.72 -20.75 -11.75
C GLU A 544 -15.30 -21.39 -13.06
N LEU A 545 -15.14 -22.71 -13.09
CA LEU A 545 -14.82 -23.43 -14.33
C LEU A 545 -16.07 -23.51 -15.23
N PRO A 546 -15.91 -23.49 -16.56
CA PRO A 546 -17.03 -23.76 -17.46
C PRO A 546 -17.65 -25.12 -17.14
N ALA A 547 -18.97 -25.24 -17.33
CA ALA A 547 -19.66 -26.52 -17.27
C ALA A 547 -18.96 -27.50 -18.23
N SER A 548 -18.69 -28.72 -17.76
CA SER A 548 -18.13 -29.75 -18.62
C SER A 548 -19.19 -30.12 -19.64
N ASN A 549 -18.97 -29.81 -20.92
CA ASN A 549 -19.81 -30.36 -21.97
C ASN A 549 -19.58 -31.88 -21.97
N ALA A 550 -20.60 -32.65 -21.58
CA ALA A 550 -20.55 -34.11 -21.50
C ALA A 550 -20.31 -34.80 -22.87
N SER A 551 -20.23 -34.02 -23.96
CA SER A 551 -20.00 -34.47 -25.33
C SER A 551 -18.53 -34.50 -25.76
N ASP A 552 -17.60 -34.05 -24.93
CA ASP A 552 -16.18 -33.99 -25.31
C ASP A 552 -15.52 -35.38 -25.25
N ASP A 553 -15.51 -36.02 -26.43
CA ASP A 553 -14.48 -36.96 -26.92
C ASP A 553 -13.93 -37.93 -25.84
N THR A 554 -14.54 -39.11 -25.73
CA THR A 554 -14.20 -40.19 -24.78
C THR A 554 -12.76 -40.70 -24.87
N THR A 555 -11.97 -40.20 -25.83
CA THR A 555 -10.56 -40.55 -26.07
C THR A 555 -9.55 -39.55 -25.48
N ALA A 556 -9.99 -38.38 -24.99
CA ALA A 556 -9.09 -37.36 -24.47
C ALA A 556 -8.56 -37.69 -23.06
N SER A 557 -7.25 -37.58 -22.85
CA SER A 557 -6.65 -37.83 -21.53
C SER A 557 -7.18 -36.84 -20.47
N PRO A 558 -7.22 -37.21 -19.17
CA PRO A 558 -7.64 -36.29 -18.09
C PRO A 558 -6.84 -34.98 -18.03
N ARG A 559 -5.59 -35.00 -18.53
CA ARG A 559 -4.74 -33.82 -18.67
C ARG A 559 -5.17 -32.93 -19.85
N ALA A 560 -5.54 -33.53 -20.98
CA ALA A 560 -6.05 -32.81 -22.14
C ALA A 560 -7.43 -32.20 -21.87
N LEU A 561 -8.32 -32.93 -21.19
CA LEU A 561 -9.61 -32.42 -20.73
C LEU A 561 -9.44 -31.24 -19.77
N ARG A 562 -8.51 -31.32 -18.82
CA ARG A 562 -8.15 -30.18 -17.93
C ARG A 562 -7.59 -28.98 -18.70
N ALA A 563 -6.66 -29.21 -19.63
CA ALA A 563 -6.09 -28.15 -20.44
C ALA A 563 -7.16 -27.42 -21.30
N ARG A 564 -8.16 -28.16 -21.81
CA ARG A 564 -9.30 -27.61 -22.58
C ARG A 564 -10.31 -26.88 -21.69
N ARG A 565 -10.61 -27.41 -20.49
CA ARG A 565 -11.52 -26.79 -19.52
C ARG A 565 -10.98 -25.46 -18.96
N GLY A 566 -9.66 -25.30 -18.93
CA GLY A 566 -8.99 -24.14 -18.36
C GLY A 566 -8.72 -24.31 -16.87
N SER A 567 -8.31 -23.22 -16.21
CA SER A 567 -7.99 -23.20 -14.78
C SER A 567 -9.02 -22.42 -13.98
N GLU A 568 -9.28 -22.85 -12.75
CA GLU A 568 -10.06 -22.09 -11.76
C GLU A 568 -9.24 -20.93 -11.17
N VAL A 569 -7.93 -20.89 -11.43
CA VAL A 569 -7.03 -19.84 -10.94
C VAL A 569 -6.77 -18.83 -12.05
N ILE A 570 -7.19 -17.60 -11.82
CA ILE A 570 -6.82 -16.44 -12.65
C ILE A 570 -5.71 -15.68 -11.94
N PHE A 571 -4.63 -15.43 -12.66
CA PHE A 571 -3.56 -14.57 -12.24
C PHE A 571 -3.61 -13.26 -13.04
N THR A 572 -3.59 -12.13 -12.35
CA THR A 572 -3.57 -10.80 -12.98
C THR A 572 -2.21 -10.14 -12.77
N THR A 573 -1.61 -9.63 -13.85
CA THR A 573 -0.32 -8.93 -13.83
C THR A 573 -0.26 -7.84 -14.91
N SER A 574 0.90 -7.19 -15.09
CA SER A 574 1.13 -6.22 -16.18
C SER A 574 1.46 -6.93 -17.49
N LEU A 575 1.16 -6.30 -18.63
CA LEU A 575 1.49 -6.79 -19.96
C LEU A 575 3.00 -7.00 -20.13
N GLY A 576 3.81 -6.13 -19.55
CA GLY A 576 5.26 -6.26 -19.53
C GLY A 576 5.74 -7.54 -18.83
N ALA A 577 5.31 -7.75 -17.59
CA ALA A 577 5.68 -8.93 -16.80
C ALA A 577 5.18 -10.23 -17.45
N TYR A 578 3.98 -10.19 -18.04
CA TYR A 578 3.42 -11.29 -18.81
C TYR A 578 4.26 -11.59 -20.06
N ALA A 579 4.51 -10.59 -20.91
CA ALA A 579 5.20 -10.76 -22.17
C ALA A 579 6.65 -11.22 -21.97
N ALA A 580 7.35 -10.67 -20.97
CA ALA A 580 8.68 -11.11 -20.59
C ALA A 580 8.68 -12.58 -20.13
N GLY A 581 7.70 -12.97 -19.30
CA GLY A 581 7.53 -14.34 -18.83
C GLY A 581 7.33 -15.32 -19.97
N VAL A 582 6.42 -15.03 -20.90
CA VAL A 582 6.18 -15.89 -22.08
C VAL A 582 7.37 -15.91 -23.01
N ALA A 583 7.97 -14.75 -23.32
CA ALA A 583 9.12 -14.68 -24.22
C ALA A 583 10.32 -15.48 -23.67
N HIS A 584 10.52 -15.47 -22.35
CA HIS A 584 11.54 -16.29 -21.70
C HIS A 584 11.26 -17.80 -21.86
N GLN A 585 10.00 -18.23 -21.74
CA GLN A 585 9.63 -19.64 -21.82
C GLN A 585 9.57 -20.19 -23.25
N GLU A 586 9.02 -19.42 -24.18
CA GLU A 586 8.81 -19.84 -25.57
C GLU A 586 10.02 -19.52 -26.48
N GLY A 587 10.88 -18.60 -26.05
CA GLY A 587 11.92 -18.01 -26.89
C GLY A 587 13.16 -17.52 -26.13
N GLY A 588 13.50 -18.13 -24.99
CA GLY A 588 14.57 -17.65 -24.10
C GLY A 588 15.95 -17.47 -24.76
N MET A 589 16.23 -18.18 -25.86
CA MET A 589 17.48 -18.08 -26.63
C MET A 589 17.43 -17.02 -27.75
N LEU A 590 16.26 -16.47 -28.04
CA LEU A 590 16.04 -15.51 -29.12
C LEU A 590 16.55 -14.13 -28.74
N HIS A 591 17.06 -13.41 -29.73
CA HIS A 591 17.63 -12.08 -29.58
C HIS A 591 17.38 -11.25 -30.84
N GLY A 592 17.51 -9.91 -30.72
CA GLY A 592 17.34 -8.98 -31.84
C GLY A 592 15.91 -8.99 -32.41
N ALA A 593 15.80 -8.83 -33.73
CA ALA A 593 14.55 -8.66 -34.45
C ALA A 593 13.53 -9.79 -34.24
N THR A 594 14.00 -11.03 -34.09
CA THR A 594 13.13 -12.19 -33.84
C THR A 594 12.49 -12.12 -32.46
N ARG A 595 13.26 -11.71 -31.44
CA ARG A 595 12.74 -11.52 -30.09
C ARG A 595 11.73 -10.38 -30.07
N GLU A 596 12.03 -9.26 -30.74
CA GLU A 596 11.09 -8.14 -30.90
C GLU A 596 9.78 -8.59 -31.55
N ALA A 597 9.85 -9.33 -32.67
CA ALA A 597 8.66 -9.85 -33.35
C ALA A 597 7.83 -10.78 -32.45
N LEU A 598 8.48 -11.69 -31.72
CA LEU A 598 7.81 -12.59 -30.77
C LEU A 598 7.13 -11.80 -29.64
N VAL A 599 7.81 -10.87 -28.99
CA VAL A 599 7.26 -10.05 -27.90
C VAL A 599 6.03 -9.26 -28.36
N ARG A 600 6.07 -8.69 -29.56
CA ARG A 600 4.92 -7.98 -30.14
C ARG A 600 3.75 -8.92 -30.40
N VAL A 601 4.00 -10.13 -30.93
CA VAL A 601 2.97 -11.17 -31.11
C VAL A 601 2.37 -11.60 -29.78
N ILE A 602 3.20 -11.77 -28.75
CA ILE A 602 2.75 -12.12 -27.40
C ILE A 602 1.81 -11.06 -26.85
N ALA A 603 2.22 -9.80 -26.94
CA ALA A 603 1.44 -8.68 -26.43
C ALA A 603 0.11 -8.49 -27.16
N HIS A 604 0.09 -8.73 -28.47
CA HIS A 604 -1.13 -8.76 -29.28
C HIS A 604 -2.07 -9.87 -28.82
N ASN A 605 -1.55 -11.10 -28.74
CA ASN A 605 -2.32 -12.28 -28.36
C ASN A 605 -2.88 -12.23 -26.93
N ALA A 606 -2.26 -11.46 -26.03
CA ALA A 606 -2.74 -11.29 -24.65
C ALA A 606 -4.18 -10.73 -24.57
N TYR A 607 -4.65 -10.07 -25.63
CA TYR A 607 -6.00 -9.49 -25.72
C TYR A 607 -6.88 -10.13 -26.80
N GLU A 608 -6.39 -11.18 -27.48
CA GLU A 608 -7.15 -11.88 -28.51
C GLU A 608 -7.94 -13.04 -27.88
N PRO A 609 -9.24 -13.19 -28.21
CA PRO A 609 -10.07 -14.22 -27.61
C PRO A 609 -9.62 -15.62 -28.05
N ARG A 610 -9.28 -16.47 -27.06
CA ARG A 610 -9.04 -17.92 -27.25
C ARG A 610 -10.02 -18.79 -26.50
N HIS A 611 -10.55 -18.26 -25.42
CA HIS A 611 -11.56 -18.86 -24.60
C HIS A 611 -12.71 -17.87 -24.53
N ALA A 612 -13.92 -18.27 -24.94
CA ALA A 612 -15.14 -17.43 -25.03
C ALA A 612 -15.01 -16.05 -24.35
N HIS A 613 -15.20 -15.99 -23.03
CA HIS A 613 -15.03 -14.78 -22.24
C HIS A 613 -13.97 -14.91 -21.13
N ARG A 614 -13.11 -15.94 -21.21
CA ARG A 614 -12.07 -16.17 -20.19
C ARG A 614 -10.74 -15.61 -20.66
N PRO A 615 -9.85 -15.23 -19.74
CA PRO A 615 -8.48 -14.85 -20.08
C PRO A 615 -7.73 -16.01 -20.76
N ILE A 616 -6.63 -15.70 -21.45
CA ILE A 616 -5.73 -16.69 -22.05
C ILE A 616 -5.14 -17.67 -21.01
N CYS A 617 -4.65 -18.83 -21.42
CA CYS A 617 -4.16 -19.87 -20.50
C CYS A 617 -2.65 -20.11 -20.57
N ASP A 618 -2.03 -20.42 -19.42
CA ASP A 618 -0.65 -20.92 -19.29
C ASP A 618 -0.56 -22.38 -19.75
N THR A 619 -0.76 -22.59 -21.04
CA THR A 619 -0.54 -23.89 -21.69
C THR A 619 -0.14 -23.65 -23.14
N THR A 620 0.34 -24.70 -23.80
CA THR A 620 0.63 -24.68 -25.25
C THR A 620 -0.61 -24.44 -26.13
N HIS A 621 -1.83 -24.41 -25.57
CA HIS A 621 -3.03 -24.00 -26.29
C HIS A 621 -3.07 -22.49 -26.57
N CYS A 622 -2.61 -21.68 -25.62
CA CYS A 622 -2.43 -20.24 -25.78
C CYS A 622 -0.93 -19.93 -25.82
N GLN A 623 -0.32 -19.69 -24.66
CA GLN A 623 1.08 -19.30 -24.51
C GLN A 623 1.60 -19.83 -23.17
N VAL A 624 2.80 -20.42 -23.14
CA VAL A 624 3.39 -20.92 -21.90
C VAL A 624 3.88 -19.74 -21.04
N PHE A 625 3.23 -19.53 -19.90
CA PHE A 625 3.48 -18.47 -18.93
C PHE A 625 3.81 -19.08 -17.56
N LYS A 626 5.09 -19.36 -17.33
CA LYS A 626 5.56 -20.00 -16.08
C LYS A 626 6.00 -18.97 -15.03
N GLY A 627 5.17 -17.97 -14.76
CA GLY A 627 5.46 -16.89 -13.82
C GLY A 627 5.99 -15.63 -14.48
N THR A 628 6.12 -14.59 -13.67
CA THR A 628 6.52 -13.25 -14.09
C THR A 628 8.02 -13.13 -14.23
N MET A 629 8.46 -12.33 -15.19
CA MET A 629 9.86 -11.94 -15.38
C MET A 629 9.96 -10.42 -15.46
N HIS A 630 11.10 -9.86 -15.07
CA HIS A 630 11.38 -8.44 -15.29
C HIS A 630 11.49 -8.15 -16.79
N LEU A 631 10.89 -7.04 -17.22
CA LEU A 631 10.88 -6.62 -18.61
C LEU A 631 12.19 -5.89 -18.94
N GLY A 632 13.02 -6.48 -19.80
CA GLY A 632 14.23 -5.81 -20.28
C GLY A 632 13.93 -4.64 -21.23
N ASP A 633 14.86 -3.70 -21.34
CA ASP A 633 14.69 -2.48 -22.15
C ASP A 633 14.34 -2.74 -23.63
N ASP A 634 14.92 -3.80 -24.22
CA ASP A 634 14.67 -4.20 -25.60
C ASP A 634 13.22 -4.67 -25.80
N ASP A 635 12.71 -5.47 -24.86
CA ASP A 635 11.34 -5.97 -24.87
C ASP A 635 10.37 -4.81 -24.61
N ALA A 636 10.70 -3.90 -23.68
CA ALA A 636 9.92 -2.68 -23.42
C ALA A 636 9.77 -1.81 -24.66
N ARG A 637 10.86 -1.57 -25.42
CA ARG A 637 10.80 -0.85 -26.70
C ARG A 637 9.93 -1.57 -27.71
N SER A 638 9.99 -2.90 -27.77
CA SER A 638 9.18 -3.72 -28.68
C SER A 638 7.68 -3.52 -28.44
N LEU A 639 7.26 -3.38 -27.18
CA LEU A 639 5.85 -3.18 -26.79
C LEU A 639 5.29 -1.79 -27.16
N THR A 640 6.13 -0.84 -27.56
CA THR A 640 5.67 0.49 -28.02
C THR A 640 5.08 0.48 -29.43
N ARG A 641 5.36 -0.57 -30.22
CA ARG A 641 4.94 -0.68 -31.63
C ARG A 641 3.73 -1.60 -31.75
N SER A 642 2.58 -1.03 -32.14
CA SER A 642 1.38 -1.83 -32.43
C SER A 642 1.61 -2.81 -33.58
N ILE A 643 0.93 -3.94 -33.53
CA ILE A 643 0.81 -4.85 -34.66
C ILE A 643 -0.49 -4.53 -35.43
N PRO A 644 -0.46 -4.44 -36.77
CA PRO A 644 -1.62 -4.07 -37.58
C PRO A 644 -2.52 -5.26 -37.97
N TYR A 645 -2.34 -6.44 -37.36
CA TYR A 645 -3.13 -7.64 -37.64
C TYR A 645 -4.32 -7.75 -36.66
N ARG A 646 -5.28 -8.63 -36.98
CA ARG A 646 -6.44 -8.93 -36.13
C ARG A 646 -6.50 -10.43 -35.87
N GLY A 647 -7.07 -10.81 -34.73
CA GLY A 647 -7.24 -12.21 -34.39
C GLY A 647 -5.97 -12.82 -33.82
N TRP A 648 -6.07 -14.08 -33.42
CA TRP A 648 -4.96 -14.83 -32.86
C TRP A 648 -3.81 -15.02 -33.87
N LEU A 649 -2.59 -14.66 -33.46
CA LEU A 649 -1.39 -14.80 -34.27
C LEU A 649 -0.59 -16.03 -33.83
N PRO A 650 -0.60 -17.13 -34.61
CA PRO A 650 0.16 -18.33 -34.25
C PRO A 650 1.67 -18.09 -34.38
N PHE A 651 2.43 -18.75 -33.51
CA PHE A 651 3.88 -18.82 -33.59
C PHE A 651 4.35 -20.19 -33.08
N ALA A 652 5.50 -20.64 -33.56
CA ALA A 652 6.08 -21.91 -33.14
C ALA A 652 7.61 -21.84 -33.23
N LEU A 653 8.29 -22.65 -32.41
CA LEU A 653 9.75 -22.77 -32.45
C LEU A 653 10.24 -23.02 -33.90
N GLY A 654 9.60 -23.96 -34.61
CA GLY A 654 9.85 -24.18 -36.02
C GLY A 654 11.22 -24.80 -36.30
N GLY A 655 11.89 -24.29 -37.34
CA GLY A 655 13.18 -24.80 -37.82
C GLY A 655 13.11 -25.92 -38.87
N ASP A 656 14.29 -26.34 -39.32
CA ASP A 656 14.47 -27.34 -40.40
C ASP A 656 15.25 -28.58 -39.95
N ALA A 657 15.57 -28.67 -38.65
CA ALA A 657 16.26 -29.81 -38.07
C ALA A 657 15.41 -31.09 -38.25
N PRO A 658 15.95 -32.15 -38.88
CA PRO A 658 15.21 -33.38 -39.06
C PRO A 658 14.98 -34.08 -37.72
N TRP A 659 13.84 -34.75 -37.59
CA TRP A 659 13.56 -35.62 -36.45
C TRP A 659 12.95 -36.94 -36.89
N GLU A 660 13.18 -37.98 -36.09
CA GLU A 660 12.58 -39.30 -36.27
C GLU A 660 11.98 -39.77 -34.95
N LYS A 661 10.83 -40.46 -35.00
CA LYS A 661 10.20 -41.07 -33.84
C LYS A 661 9.58 -42.41 -34.21
N ALA A 662 10.04 -43.47 -33.53
CA ALA A 662 9.37 -44.76 -33.54
C ALA A 662 8.16 -44.73 -32.60
N VAL A 663 7.00 -45.15 -33.10
CA VAL A 663 5.75 -45.25 -32.32
C VAL A 663 5.26 -46.69 -32.38
N ASP A 664 4.92 -47.25 -31.23
CA ASP A 664 4.46 -48.64 -31.14
C ASP A 664 3.11 -48.84 -31.86
N VAL A 665 2.94 -49.99 -32.52
CA VAL A 665 1.70 -50.33 -33.24
C VAL A 665 0.48 -50.31 -32.31
N GLN A 666 0.63 -50.66 -31.03
CA GLN A 666 -0.46 -50.55 -30.04
C GLN A 666 -0.88 -49.10 -29.82
N GLU A 667 0.07 -48.17 -29.79
CA GLU A 667 -0.23 -46.74 -29.64
C GLU A 667 -0.86 -46.15 -30.91
N ILE A 668 -0.41 -46.59 -32.09
CA ILE A 668 -1.04 -46.24 -33.37
C ILE A 668 -2.48 -46.75 -33.41
N THR A 669 -2.70 -48.00 -33.02
CA THR A 669 -4.02 -48.63 -32.95
C THR A 669 -4.95 -47.91 -31.98
N ARG A 670 -4.42 -47.48 -30.82
CA ARG A 670 -5.16 -46.69 -29.83
C ARG A 670 -5.61 -45.33 -30.39
N VAL A 671 -4.80 -44.70 -31.25
CA VAL A 671 -5.04 -43.34 -31.76
C VAL A 671 -5.84 -43.32 -33.06
N LEU A 672 -5.60 -44.28 -33.97
CA LEU A 672 -6.21 -44.32 -35.30
C LEU A 672 -7.31 -45.39 -35.43
N GLY A 673 -7.46 -46.26 -34.44
CA GLY A 673 -8.36 -47.41 -34.44
C GLY A 673 -7.67 -48.70 -34.92
N SER A 674 -8.32 -49.83 -34.63
CA SER A 674 -7.93 -51.16 -35.12
C SER A 674 -7.79 -51.16 -36.64
N ASN A 675 -6.76 -51.86 -37.15
CA ASN A 675 -6.53 -52.06 -38.59
C ASN A 675 -6.31 -50.78 -39.41
N ALA A 676 -5.77 -49.72 -38.79
CA ALA A 676 -5.31 -48.55 -39.54
C ALA A 676 -4.10 -48.93 -40.43
N ALA A 677 -4.27 -48.85 -41.75
CA ALA A 677 -3.27 -49.16 -42.75
C ALA A 677 -3.05 -47.99 -43.72
N GLN A 678 -1.91 -47.98 -44.41
CA GLN A 678 -1.59 -47.03 -45.49
C GLN A 678 -1.74 -45.54 -45.11
N LEU A 679 -1.04 -45.07 -44.07
CA LEU A 679 -1.01 -43.63 -43.78
C LEU A 679 -0.35 -42.87 -44.94
N ARG A 680 -1.10 -41.91 -45.49
CA ARG A 680 -0.63 -40.90 -46.45
C ARG A 680 -0.61 -39.54 -45.78
N LEU A 681 0.55 -38.90 -45.81
CA LEU A 681 0.78 -37.59 -45.22
C LEU A 681 0.58 -36.51 -46.29
N GLY A 682 -0.30 -35.56 -46.03
CA GLY A 682 -0.44 -34.31 -46.77
C GLY A 682 0.07 -33.12 -45.95
N PRO A 683 0.05 -31.89 -46.51
CA PRO A 683 0.59 -30.70 -45.85
C PRO A 683 -0.04 -30.43 -44.48
N ASP A 684 -1.37 -30.56 -44.38
CA ASP A 684 -2.14 -30.28 -43.15
C ASP A 684 -3.00 -31.45 -42.67
N TYR A 685 -2.97 -32.57 -43.38
CA TYR A 685 -3.86 -33.71 -43.15
C TYR A 685 -3.11 -35.02 -43.23
N VAL A 686 -3.58 -35.99 -42.48
CA VAL A 686 -3.19 -37.39 -42.63
C VAL A 686 -4.41 -38.18 -43.05
N THR A 687 -4.25 -38.98 -44.09
CA THR A 687 -5.28 -39.89 -44.59
C THR A 687 -4.82 -41.30 -44.30
N PHE A 688 -5.70 -42.14 -43.79
CA PHE A 688 -5.42 -43.56 -43.58
C PHE A 688 -6.64 -44.39 -43.94
N ILE A 689 -6.41 -45.66 -44.25
CA ILE A 689 -7.48 -46.62 -44.50
C ILE A 689 -7.73 -47.37 -43.19
N ARG A 690 -9.00 -47.49 -42.82
CA ARG A 690 -9.44 -48.29 -41.68
C ARG A 690 -10.33 -49.41 -42.21
N THR A 691 -9.94 -50.65 -41.94
CA THR A 691 -10.76 -51.82 -42.27
C THR A 691 -11.71 -52.11 -41.11
N THR A 692 -13.02 -51.96 -41.34
CA THR A 692 -14.06 -52.27 -40.34
C THR A 692 -14.45 -53.75 -40.35
N ASP A 693 -15.11 -54.22 -39.27
CA ASP A 693 -15.54 -55.62 -39.14
C ASP A 693 -16.55 -56.05 -40.23
N ASP A 694 -17.30 -55.10 -40.79
CA ASP A 694 -17.96 -55.22 -42.09
C ASP A 694 -16.96 -54.80 -43.17
N THR A 695 -16.60 -55.73 -44.06
CA THR A 695 -15.54 -55.74 -45.10
C THR A 695 -15.33 -54.52 -46.03
N ALA A 696 -15.83 -53.33 -45.72
CA ALA A 696 -15.56 -52.08 -46.43
C ALA A 696 -14.33 -51.36 -45.85
N ASP A 697 -13.39 -50.99 -46.71
CA ASP A 697 -12.29 -50.10 -46.37
C ASP A 697 -12.80 -48.65 -46.34
N GLU A 698 -12.70 -48.00 -45.18
CA GLU A 698 -13.06 -46.59 -45.01
C GLU A 698 -11.81 -45.71 -45.11
N SER A 699 -11.84 -44.69 -46.00
CA SER A 699 -10.79 -43.68 -46.05
C SER A 699 -11.10 -42.56 -45.04
N VAL A 700 -10.30 -42.50 -43.99
CA VAL A 700 -10.45 -41.51 -42.92
C VAL A 700 -9.41 -40.41 -43.11
N ARG A 701 -9.88 -39.15 -43.14
CA ARG A 701 -9.02 -37.97 -43.26
C ARG A 701 -9.10 -37.14 -41.98
N VAL A 702 -7.97 -36.99 -41.31
CA VAL A 702 -7.85 -36.18 -40.08
C VAL A 702 -6.84 -35.05 -40.28
N ARG A 703 -6.99 -33.96 -39.53
CA ARG A 703 -5.97 -32.91 -39.50
C ARG A 703 -4.69 -33.47 -38.89
N CYS A 704 -3.55 -33.14 -39.47
CA CYS A 704 -2.25 -33.62 -39.03
C CYS A 704 -2.00 -33.34 -37.54
N GLU A 705 -2.44 -32.18 -37.07
CA GLU A 705 -2.37 -31.76 -35.67
C GLU A 705 -3.00 -32.77 -34.69
N VAL A 706 -4.05 -33.48 -35.11
CA VAL A 706 -4.70 -34.52 -34.30
C VAL A 706 -3.72 -35.67 -34.06
N ILE A 707 -3.08 -36.16 -35.12
CA ILE A 707 -2.10 -37.25 -35.04
C ILE A 707 -0.84 -36.80 -34.32
N ARG A 708 -0.34 -35.59 -34.62
CA ARG A 708 0.82 -35.01 -33.94
C ARG A 708 0.64 -35.00 -32.43
N ASN A 709 -0.50 -34.51 -31.95
CA ASN A 709 -0.79 -34.41 -30.52
C ASN A 709 -1.01 -35.77 -29.88
N ALA A 710 -1.72 -36.67 -30.56
CA ALA A 710 -2.05 -37.99 -30.02
C ALA A 710 -0.83 -38.94 -29.95
N LEU A 711 0.13 -38.79 -30.86
CA LEU A 711 1.37 -39.58 -30.91
C LEU A 711 2.58 -38.82 -30.36
N HIS A 712 2.39 -37.62 -29.81
CA HIS A 712 3.46 -36.76 -29.29
C HIS A 712 4.63 -36.56 -30.27
N LEU A 713 4.32 -36.22 -31.53
CA LEU A 713 5.32 -35.91 -32.57
C LEU A 713 5.81 -34.46 -32.43
N LEU A 714 7.05 -34.20 -32.83
CA LEU A 714 7.66 -32.85 -32.74
C LEU A 714 6.98 -31.84 -33.67
N SER A 715 6.62 -32.26 -34.88
CA SER A 715 5.88 -31.48 -35.88
C SER A 715 4.94 -32.39 -36.66
N CYS A 716 4.23 -31.83 -37.64
CA CYS A 716 3.62 -32.65 -38.67
C CYS A 716 4.69 -33.51 -39.38
N PRO A 717 4.52 -34.84 -39.43
CA PRO A 717 5.47 -35.72 -40.10
C PRO A 717 5.41 -35.47 -41.62
N THR A 718 6.57 -35.55 -42.25
CA THR A 718 6.72 -35.48 -43.72
C THR A 718 6.78 -36.87 -44.35
N SER A 719 7.19 -37.88 -43.58
CA SER A 719 7.16 -39.28 -44.03
C SER A 719 6.85 -40.22 -42.87
N VAL A 720 6.29 -41.38 -43.21
CA VAL A 720 6.04 -42.47 -42.28
C VAL A 720 6.39 -43.78 -42.95
N ALA A 721 7.09 -44.67 -42.23
CA ALA A 721 7.45 -45.99 -42.72
C ALA A 721 6.96 -47.06 -41.72
N PRO A 722 6.12 -48.03 -42.15
CA PRO A 722 5.72 -49.13 -41.30
C PRO A 722 6.91 -50.06 -41.06
N GLY A 723 7.07 -50.51 -39.81
CA GLY A 723 7.98 -51.57 -39.40
C GLY A 723 7.23 -52.73 -38.73
N PRO A 724 7.93 -53.78 -38.27
CA PRO A 724 7.29 -55.00 -37.76
C PRO A 724 6.38 -54.75 -36.55
N ASN A 725 6.85 -53.97 -35.57
CA ASN A 725 6.12 -53.65 -34.34
C ASN A 725 6.03 -52.13 -34.07
N THR A 726 6.58 -51.30 -34.95
CA THR A 726 6.57 -49.83 -34.79
C THR A 726 6.37 -49.15 -36.13
N TRP A 727 5.85 -47.93 -36.11
CA TRP A 727 5.80 -47.03 -37.25
C TRP A 727 6.83 -45.94 -37.03
N MET A 728 7.71 -45.73 -38.02
CA MET A 728 8.73 -44.70 -37.97
C MET A 728 8.22 -43.43 -38.63
N PHE A 729 7.95 -42.40 -37.84
CA PHE A 729 7.60 -41.07 -38.31
C PHE A 729 8.84 -40.21 -38.46
N ARG A 730 8.91 -39.42 -39.53
CA ARG A 730 9.97 -38.43 -39.75
C ARG A 730 9.37 -37.08 -40.09
N GLY A 731 10.04 -36.02 -39.67
CA GLY A 731 9.64 -34.65 -39.99
C GLY A 731 10.79 -33.67 -39.86
N LYS A 732 10.47 -32.38 -39.93
CA LYS A 732 11.43 -31.28 -39.76
C LYS A 732 10.87 -30.24 -38.80
N GLY A 733 11.76 -29.70 -37.97
CA GLY A 733 11.44 -28.66 -37.02
C GLY A 733 10.50 -29.12 -35.90
N ALA A 734 9.97 -28.15 -35.15
CA ALA A 734 9.04 -28.39 -34.06
C ALA A 734 7.84 -27.42 -34.12
N GLY A 735 6.68 -27.88 -33.67
CA GLY A 735 5.46 -27.06 -33.61
C GLY A 735 4.50 -27.28 -34.78
N HIS A 736 3.50 -26.40 -34.91
CA HIS A 736 2.37 -26.57 -35.83
C HIS A 736 2.59 -25.92 -37.21
N ALA A 737 3.78 -25.39 -37.47
CA ALA A 737 4.19 -24.76 -38.74
C ALA A 737 3.32 -23.59 -39.25
N LEU A 738 2.52 -22.96 -38.38
CA LEU A 738 1.67 -21.81 -38.71
C LEU A 738 2.26 -20.52 -38.12
N GLY A 739 2.20 -19.44 -38.91
CA GLY A 739 2.60 -18.09 -38.49
C GLY A 739 4.11 -17.93 -38.29
N LEU A 740 4.50 -17.25 -37.22
CA LEU A 740 5.91 -16.87 -36.99
C LEU A 740 6.75 -18.10 -36.61
N ASN A 741 7.68 -18.50 -37.49
CA ASN A 741 8.66 -19.56 -37.25
C ASN A 741 9.92 -18.97 -36.61
N LEU A 742 10.12 -19.22 -35.31
CA LEU A 742 11.13 -18.53 -34.51
C LEU A 742 12.56 -18.85 -34.94
N ILE A 743 12.88 -20.12 -35.22
CA ILE A 743 14.21 -20.53 -35.66
C ILE A 743 14.53 -19.98 -37.06
N ARG A 744 13.59 -20.04 -38.01
CA ARG A 744 13.82 -19.44 -39.34
C ARG A 744 13.94 -17.92 -39.27
N ALA A 745 13.14 -17.27 -38.43
CA ALA A 745 13.22 -15.84 -38.22
C ALA A 745 14.60 -15.42 -37.71
N GLN A 746 15.16 -16.14 -36.72
CA GLN A 746 16.50 -15.90 -36.17
C GLN A 746 17.61 -15.98 -37.24
N LEU A 747 17.45 -16.85 -38.24
CA LEU A 747 18.42 -17.04 -39.31
C LEU A 747 18.26 -16.05 -40.49
N SER A 748 17.13 -15.36 -40.58
CA SER A 748 16.77 -14.60 -41.79
C SER A 748 17.42 -13.21 -41.91
N ALA A 749 18.06 -12.71 -40.85
CA ALA A 749 18.60 -11.34 -40.73
C ALA A 749 17.59 -10.21 -41.06
N GLN A 750 16.29 -10.52 -41.08
CA GLN A 750 15.23 -9.56 -41.38
C GLN A 750 14.91 -8.66 -40.19
N SER A 751 14.30 -7.51 -40.47
CA SER A 751 13.70 -6.66 -39.44
C SER A 751 12.46 -7.33 -38.82
N ALA A 752 12.08 -6.92 -37.60
CA ALA A 752 10.89 -7.46 -36.94
C ALA A 752 9.62 -7.26 -37.76
N ASP A 753 9.45 -6.11 -38.42
CA ASP A 753 8.29 -5.84 -39.28
C ASP A 753 8.28 -6.75 -40.52
N SER A 754 9.44 -6.97 -41.15
CA SER A 754 9.57 -7.90 -42.28
C SER A 754 9.30 -9.35 -41.88
N LEU A 755 9.73 -9.76 -40.68
CA LEU A 755 9.44 -11.08 -40.11
C LEU A 755 7.93 -11.28 -39.91
N LEU A 756 7.26 -10.28 -39.32
CA LEU A 756 5.82 -10.31 -39.09
C LEU A 756 5.05 -10.30 -40.42
N GLN A 757 5.46 -9.50 -41.40
CA GLN A 757 4.86 -9.47 -42.73
C GLN A 757 5.06 -10.80 -43.48
N SER A 758 6.22 -11.43 -43.36
CA SER A 758 6.49 -12.74 -43.95
C SER A 758 5.64 -13.83 -43.30
N ALA A 759 5.37 -13.72 -41.99
CA ALA A 759 4.59 -14.70 -41.23
C ALA A 759 3.07 -14.56 -41.43
N PHE A 760 2.55 -13.34 -41.53
CA PHE A 760 1.11 -13.06 -41.48
C PHE A 760 0.56 -12.38 -42.74
N GLY A 761 1.41 -12.15 -43.74
CA GLY A 761 1.05 -11.46 -44.98
C GLY A 761 1.05 -9.93 -44.83
N PRO A 762 0.65 -9.20 -45.87
CA PRO A 762 0.55 -7.75 -45.81
C PRO A 762 -0.48 -7.33 -44.76
N ALA A 763 -0.15 -6.30 -43.98
CA ALA A 763 -1.08 -5.70 -43.04
C ALA A 763 -2.39 -5.31 -43.76
N PRO A 764 -3.57 -5.64 -43.22
CA PRO A 764 -4.83 -5.20 -43.81
C PRO A 764 -4.82 -3.66 -43.91
N ARG A 765 -5.17 -3.13 -45.09
CA ARG A 765 -5.34 -1.68 -45.27
C ARG A 765 -6.47 -1.24 -44.32
N LEU A 766 -6.13 -0.37 -43.37
CA LEU A 766 -7.03 0.14 -42.34
C LEU A 766 -8.16 0.99 -42.92
#